data_AF-A0A5E6Q9I9-F1
#
_entry.id   AF-A0A5E6Q9I9-F1
#
_cell.length_a   1.000
_cell.length_b   1.000
_cell.length_c   1.000
_cell.angle_alpha   90.00
_cell.angle_beta   90.00
_cell.angle_gamma   90.00
#
_symmetry.space_group_name_H-M   'P 1'
#
loop_
_entity.id
_entity.type
_entity.pdbx_description
1 polymer ?
#
loop_
_entity_poly.entity_id
_entity_poly.type
_entity_poly.pdbx_seq_one_letter_code
_entity_poly.pdbx_strand_id
1 'polypeptide(L)'
;MLTRMGIKGRVLLLTLLPTSLMASLLGGYFTWMQLSELQSQLLQRGEMIAEQLAPLVAPALSARNTDLLERIATQSLEQPDVRAVSFLSPDRASLAHAGPTMLNQPPIGNSSHLLQRTGNDATRYLLPVFGRHRNLAGDLIPDEADRLLGWVEVELSHNGMLLRGYRSLFASLLLIAIGLICTAALALRISRTINSPIGQIKQAVAQLKDGNLETRLPPLGSQELDQLASGINRMAETLQNAQEELQHSIDQATEDVRQNLETIEIQNIELDLARKEALEASRIKSEFLANMSHEIRTPLNGILGFTHLLQKSELTPRQLDYLGTIEKSADNLLGIINEILDFSKIEAGKLVLDSIPFNLRDLLQDTLTILAPAAHAKQLELVSLVYRDTPLALVGDPLRLKQILTNLISNAIKFTREGTIVARAMIEDEQEDSVQLRISVQDTGIGLSSQDVRALFQAFSQADNSLSRQPGGTGLGLVISKRLIEQMGGEIGVESTPGEGSEFWISLNLPKTRDDVEDLPSAPLLGHRVAVLENHELARQALQHQLEDCGLEVTPFTSLESLTNGITSAHQTDQAIDLAVLGVTANDIPPERLNQHLWDLEHLGCKVLVLCPTTEQMLFNQSVPNPNSQLQAKPACTRKLRRALSDLISPRPSRSEPGEPLSSRAPRVLCVDDNPANLLLVQTLLEDMGARVRAVESGYAAVDAVKQDTFDLVLMDVQMPGMDGRQSTEAIRQWESERSGTPLPVVALTAHAMANEKRALLQSGMDDYLTKPISERQLAQVVLKWTGLALRNQGPERATDGLGPGVQLPVLDHEEGLRLAAGKADLAADMLAMLLASLEADRLAITLARDAKDNNALIERVHRLHGATRYCGVPQLRAACHRAETLLKQDDAKAVQALDELDMAIARLASEARVNA
;
A
#
# COMPACT_ATOMS: atom_id res chain seq x y z
N MET A 1 -41.90 57.76 43.83
CA MET A 1 -43.20 57.19 43.38
C MET A 1 -43.42 57.31 41.86
N LEU A 2 -43.18 58.47 41.24
CA LEU A 2 -43.35 58.68 39.79
C LEU A 2 -42.50 57.77 38.88
N THR A 3 -41.30 57.38 39.31
CA THR A 3 -40.38 56.54 38.52
C THR A 3 -40.86 55.10 38.34
N ARG A 4 -41.68 54.56 39.26
CA ARG A 4 -42.24 53.20 39.20
C ARG A 4 -43.57 53.09 38.46
N MET A 5 -44.18 54.20 38.07
CA MET A 5 -45.44 54.21 37.33
C MET A 5 -45.17 54.12 35.82
N GLY A 6 -45.85 53.20 35.14
CA GLY A 6 -45.84 53.11 33.68
C GLY A 6 -46.40 54.37 33.01
N ILE A 7 -46.10 54.55 31.72
CA ILE A 7 -46.46 55.75 30.92
C ILE A 7 -47.94 56.10 31.08
N LYS A 8 -48.82 55.08 31.07
CA LYS A 8 -50.26 55.22 31.34
C LYS A 8 -50.59 55.93 32.66
N GLY A 9 -49.93 55.53 33.75
CA GLY A 9 -50.15 56.10 35.08
C GLY A 9 -49.67 57.55 35.18
N ARG A 10 -48.56 57.88 34.51
CA ARG A 10 -48.04 59.26 34.48
C ARG A 10 -48.95 60.21 33.72
N VAL A 11 -49.43 59.81 32.54
CA VAL A 11 -50.33 60.63 31.72
C VAL A 11 -51.67 60.89 32.43
N LEU A 12 -52.26 59.88 33.07
CA LEU A 12 -53.50 60.05 33.84
C LEU A 12 -53.31 60.97 35.05
N LEU A 13 -52.21 60.82 35.78
CA LEU A 13 -51.94 61.64 36.96
C LEU A 13 -51.65 63.12 36.61
N LEU A 14 -50.91 63.37 35.53
CA LEU A 14 -50.61 64.72 35.05
C LEU A 14 -51.84 65.47 34.52
N THR A 15 -52.87 64.76 34.05
CA THR A 15 -54.06 65.38 33.45
C THR A 15 -55.21 65.54 34.44
N LEU A 16 -55.48 64.54 35.29
CA LEU A 16 -56.63 64.54 36.21
C LEU A 16 -56.42 65.37 37.47
N LEU A 17 -55.19 65.42 38.00
CA LEU A 17 -54.91 66.07 39.28
C LEU A 17 -55.09 67.60 39.22
N PRO A 18 -54.51 68.32 38.24
CA PRO A 18 -54.67 69.78 38.17
C PRO A 18 -56.11 70.19 37.83
N THR A 19 -56.78 69.44 36.96
CA THR A 19 -58.15 69.72 36.53
C THR A 19 -59.16 69.50 37.66
N SER A 20 -58.99 68.45 38.46
CA SER A 20 -59.82 68.21 39.64
C SER A 20 -59.64 69.27 40.72
N LEU A 21 -58.41 69.74 40.95
CA LEU A 21 -58.12 70.81 41.90
C LEU A 21 -58.81 72.12 41.48
N MET A 22 -58.67 72.49 40.21
CA MET A 22 -59.27 73.71 39.64
C MET A 22 -60.80 73.68 39.70
N ALA A 23 -61.43 72.56 39.34
CA ALA A 23 -62.89 72.42 39.37
C ALA A 23 -63.47 72.57 40.78
N SER A 24 -62.78 72.05 41.79
CA SER A 24 -63.22 72.15 43.19
C SER A 24 -63.12 73.58 43.73
N LEU A 25 -62.03 74.29 43.42
CA LEU A 25 -61.84 75.69 43.82
C LEU A 25 -62.86 76.63 43.18
N LEU A 26 -63.05 76.54 41.86
CA LEU A 26 -64.01 77.39 41.14
C LEU A 26 -65.45 77.10 41.56
N GLY A 27 -65.79 75.81 41.71
CA GLY A 27 -67.11 75.38 42.16
C GLY A 27 -67.50 75.95 43.52
N GLY A 28 -66.60 75.83 44.51
CA GLY A 28 -66.83 76.39 45.84
C GLY A 28 -67.00 77.91 45.83
N TYR A 29 -66.20 78.62 45.03
CA TYR A 29 -66.30 80.07 44.90
C TYR A 29 -67.65 80.53 44.33
N PHE A 30 -68.12 79.90 43.25
CA PHE A 30 -69.42 80.24 42.64
C PHE A 30 -70.61 80.00 43.57
N THR A 31 -70.61 78.88 44.31
CA THR A 31 -71.69 78.58 45.26
C THR A 31 -71.75 79.60 46.40
N TRP A 32 -70.59 80.02 46.92
CA TRP A 32 -70.52 81.06 47.95
C TRP A 32 -71.06 82.40 47.43
N MET A 33 -70.64 82.81 46.23
CA MET A 33 -71.09 84.06 45.59
C MET A 33 -72.62 84.07 45.41
N GLN A 34 -73.21 82.98 44.90
CA GLN A 34 -74.66 82.91 44.65
C GLN A 34 -75.48 82.92 45.94
N LEU A 35 -74.99 82.28 47.02
CA LEU A 35 -75.67 82.30 48.31
C LEU A 35 -75.66 83.69 48.93
N SER A 36 -74.54 84.41 48.83
CA SER A 36 -74.42 85.80 49.29
C SER A 36 -75.39 86.74 48.55
N GLU A 37 -75.58 86.53 47.25
CA GLU A 37 -76.49 87.33 46.41
C GLU A 37 -77.97 87.07 46.74
N LEU A 38 -78.35 85.81 47.01
CA LEU A 38 -79.71 85.47 47.44
C LEU A 38 -80.08 86.13 48.79
N GLN A 39 -79.09 86.24 49.68
CA GLN A 39 -79.29 86.85 50.99
C GLN A 39 -79.55 88.36 50.89
N SER A 40 -78.76 89.07 50.07
CA SER A 40 -78.92 90.51 49.89
C SER A 40 -80.26 90.86 49.22
N GLN A 41 -80.68 90.07 48.23
CA GLN A 41 -81.97 90.25 47.55
C GLN A 41 -83.16 90.10 48.50
N LEU A 42 -83.12 89.13 49.43
CA LEU A 42 -84.20 88.93 50.40
C LEU A 42 -84.33 90.12 51.35
N LEU A 43 -83.19 90.67 51.81
CA LEU A 43 -83.19 91.83 52.70
C LEU A 43 -83.72 93.10 52.02
N GLN A 44 -83.26 93.39 50.80
CA GLN A 44 -83.72 94.55 50.02
C GLN A 44 -85.23 94.46 49.71
N ARG A 45 -85.73 93.25 49.45
CA ARG A 45 -87.15 93.04 49.19
C ARG A 45 -88.00 93.37 50.41
N GLY A 46 -87.56 93.02 51.62
CA GLY A 46 -88.29 93.33 52.85
C GLY A 46 -88.42 94.81 53.14
N GLU A 47 -87.33 95.53 52.95
CA GLU A 47 -87.32 96.98 53.02
C GLU A 47 -88.31 97.59 52.03
N MET A 48 -88.25 97.18 50.75
CA MET A 48 -89.16 97.66 49.70
C MET A 48 -90.64 97.39 50.01
N ILE A 49 -90.98 96.21 50.54
CA ILE A 49 -92.37 95.86 50.88
C ILE A 49 -92.88 96.73 52.04
N ALA A 50 -92.09 96.90 53.10
CA ALA A 50 -92.46 97.74 54.22
C ALA A 50 -92.68 99.20 53.77
N GLU A 51 -91.79 99.75 52.94
CA GLU A 51 -91.90 101.11 52.41
C GLU A 51 -93.09 101.28 51.45
N GLN A 52 -93.40 100.30 50.62
CA GLN A 52 -94.56 100.36 49.71
C GLN A 52 -95.90 100.29 50.46
N LEU A 53 -95.96 99.56 51.58
CA LEU A 53 -97.18 99.45 52.36
C LEU A 53 -97.50 100.73 53.13
N ALA A 54 -96.49 101.48 53.60
CA ALA A 54 -96.69 102.72 54.36
C ALA A 54 -97.65 103.73 53.71
N PRO A 55 -97.50 104.16 52.45
CA PRO A 55 -98.43 105.06 51.79
C PRO A 55 -99.78 104.41 51.48
N LEU A 56 -99.81 103.09 51.26
CA LEU A 56 -101.04 102.34 51.01
C LEU A 56 -101.96 102.31 52.25
N VAL A 57 -101.38 102.18 53.46
CA VAL A 57 -102.16 102.14 54.71
C VAL A 57 -102.38 103.50 55.36
N ALA A 58 -101.58 104.52 55.02
CA ALA A 58 -101.67 105.85 55.66
C ALA A 58 -103.10 106.45 55.67
N PRO A 59 -103.90 106.40 54.58
CA PRO A 59 -105.28 106.88 54.61
C PRO A 59 -106.17 106.07 55.56
N ALA A 60 -105.98 104.74 55.58
CA ALA A 60 -106.77 103.82 56.38
C ALA A 60 -106.44 103.94 57.89
N LEU A 61 -105.16 104.13 58.24
CA LEU A 61 -104.70 104.40 59.61
C LEU A 61 -105.24 105.73 60.12
N SER A 62 -105.22 106.78 59.30
CA SER A 62 -105.76 108.09 59.67
C SER A 62 -107.28 108.04 59.93
N ALA A 63 -108.02 107.27 59.15
CA ALA A 63 -109.47 107.09 59.32
C ALA A 63 -109.83 106.03 60.39
N ARG A 64 -108.83 105.33 60.96
CA ARG A 64 -108.99 104.13 61.81
C ARG A 64 -109.92 103.07 61.21
N ASN A 65 -109.87 102.88 59.89
CA ASN A 65 -110.69 101.90 59.19
C ASN A 65 -110.03 100.51 59.26
N THR A 66 -110.39 99.73 60.28
CA THR A 66 -109.82 98.40 60.54
C THR A 66 -110.13 97.40 59.43
N ASP A 67 -111.32 97.45 58.81
CA ASP A 67 -111.70 96.53 57.74
C ASP A 67 -110.82 96.70 56.49
N LEU A 68 -110.47 97.94 56.14
CA LEU A 68 -109.59 98.21 55.00
C LEU A 68 -108.14 97.80 55.32
N LEU A 69 -107.67 98.05 56.55
CA LEU A 69 -106.35 97.62 57.01
C LEU A 69 -106.21 96.10 57.01
N GLU A 70 -107.23 95.36 57.45
CA GLU A 70 -107.22 93.89 57.44
C GLU A 70 -107.19 93.32 56.03
N ARG A 71 -107.93 93.93 55.08
CA ARG A 71 -107.85 93.56 53.66
C ARG A 71 -106.46 93.80 53.08
N ILE A 72 -105.84 94.96 53.34
CA ILE A 72 -104.48 95.26 52.87
C ILE A 72 -103.47 94.27 53.50
N ALA A 73 -103.61 93.95 54.79
CA ALA A 73 -102.73 93.00 55.47
C ALA A 73 -102.85 91.59 54.87
N THR A 74 -104.08 91.14 54.61
CA THR A 74 -104.36 89.84 54.00
C THR A 74 -103.81 89.76 52.57
N GLN A 75 -103.98 90.80 51.77
CA GLN A 75 -103.42 90.85 50.41
C GLN A 75 -101.88 90.91 50.42
N SER A 76 -101.29 91.52 51.45
CA SER A 76 -99.83 91.59 51.59
C SER A 76 -99.19 90.23 51.90
N LEU A 77 -99.92 89.31 52.55
CA LEU A 77 -99.47 87.93 52.75
C LEU A 77 -99.29 87.14 51.46
N GLU A 78 -99.99 87.52 50.38
CA GLU A 78 -99.82 86.86 49.08
C GLU A 78 -98.47 87.19 48.43
N GLN A 79 -97.75 88.19 48.95
CA GLN A 79 -96.41 88.48 48.47
C GLN A 79 -95.43 87.37 48.90
N PRO A 80 -94.54 86.93 48.00
CA PRO A 80 -93.64 85.83 48.27
C PRO A 80 -92.68 86.17 49.41
N ASP A 81 -92.35 85.14 50.20
CA ASP A 81 -91.54 85.20 51.40
C ASP A 81 -92.20 85.96 52.57
N VAL A 82 -93.30 86.73 52.38
CA VAL A 82 -93.99 87.42 53.49
C VAL A 82 -94.73 86.41 54.35
N ARG A 83 -94.34 86.33 55.62
CA ARG A 83 -94.91 85.39 56.60
C ARG A 83 -96.05 86.03 57.39
N ALA A 84 -95.90 87.28 57.80
CA ALA A 84 -96.90 87.99 58.60
C ALA A 84 -96.81 89.50 58.39
N VAL A 85 -97.95 90.19 58.47
CA VAL A 85 -98.04 91.65 58.37
C VAL A 85 -98.96 92.16 59.48
N SER A 86 -98.53 93.20 60.20
CA SER A 86 -99.35 93.88 61.21
C SER A 86 -99.35 95.38 60.96
N PHE A 87 -100.50 96.01 61.17
CA PHE A 87 -100.63 97.45 61.22
C PHE A 87 -100.98 97.86 62.65
N LEU A 88 -100.17 98.75 63.22
CA LEU A 88 -100.27 99.16 64.61
C LEU A 88 -100.67 100.63 64.70
N SER A 89 -101.36 101.00 65.78
CA SER A 89 -101.64 102.39 66.14
C SER A 89 -100.37 103.13 66.59
N PRO A 90 -100.40 104.47 66.78
CA PRO A 90 -99.24 105.22 67.28
C PRO A 90 -98.70 104.72 68.63
N ASP A 91 -99.58 104.22 69.50
CA ASP A 91 -99.29 103.58 70.78
C ASP A 91 -98.90 102.09 70.67
N ARG A 92 -98.67 101.59 69.45
CA ARG A 92 -98.30 100.20 69.11
C ARG A 92 -99.37 99.14 69.42
N ALA A 93 -100.63 99.53 69.59
CA ALA A 93 -101.74 98.58 69.69
C ALA A 93 -102.07 98.01 68.29
N SER A 94 -102.35 96.71 68.20
CA SER A 94 -102.65 96.05 66.93
C SER A 94 -104.01 96.50 66.39
N LEU A 95 -104.02 97.08 65.18
CA LEU A 95 -105.24 97.50 64.48
C LEU A 95 -105.69 96.46 63.46
N ALA A 96 -104.74 95.83 62.78
CA ALA A 96 -104.97 94.71 61.87
C ALA A 96 -103.74 93.80 61.86
N HIS A 97 -103.96 92.50 61.77
CA HIS A 97 -102.89 91.52 61.66
C HIS A 97 -103.33 90.43 60.70
N ALA A 98 -102.44 90.06 59.78
CA ALA A 98 -102.62 88.93 58.91
C ALA A 98 -101.39 88.03 59.00
N GLY A 99 -101.63 86.75 59.24
CA GLY A 99 -100.61 85.71 59.29
C GLY A 99 -100.48 85.04 60.66
N PRO A 100 -99.56 84.08 60.80
CA PRO A 100 -99.19 83.49 62.08
C PRO A 100 -98.38 84.47 62.95
N THR A 101 -98.35 84.22 64.25
CA THR A 101 -97.57 85.02 65.21
C THR A 101 -96.13 85.19 64.74
N MET A 102 -95.65 86.43 64.69
CA MET A 102 -94.29 86.76 64.26
C MET A 102 -93.25 86.09 65.16
N LEU A 103 -92.25 85.46 64.55
CA LEU A 103 -91.25 84.61 65.22
C LEU A 103 -90.22 85.43 66.00
N ASN A 104 -89.75 86.53 65.42
CA ASN A 104 -88.75 87.37 66.06
C ASN A 104 -89.42 88.43 66.94
N GLN A 105 -88.79 88.85 68.03
CA GLN A 105 -89.25 90.01 68.79
C GLN A 105 -89.24 91.29 67.93
N PRO A 106 -90.17 92.23 68.15
CA PRO A 106 -90.23 93.47 67.39
C PRO A 106 -88.93 94.27 67.52
N PRO A 107 -88.51 95.00 66.46
CA PRO A 107 -87.35 95.89 66.53
C PRO A 107 -87.53 96.95 67.62
N ILE A 108 -86.49 97.16 68.44
CA ILE A 108 -86.51 98.11 69.56
C ILE A 108 -85.92 99.45 69.07
N GLY A 109 -86.70 100.52 69.12
CA GLY A 109 -86.29 101.87 68.72
C GLY A 109 -87.48 102.75 68.35
N ASN A 110 -87.36 104.06 68.57
CA ASN A 110 -88.30 105.10 68.10
C ASN A 110 -87.60 105.96 67.04
N SER A 111 -87.15 105.34 65.96
CA SER A 111 -86.55 106.04 64.82
C SER A 111 -87.63 106.49 63.83
N SER A 112 -87.35 107.57 63.10
CA SER A 112 -88.12 108.01 61.93
C SER A 112 -87.91 107.13 60.69
N HIS A 113 -87.05 106.11 60.79
CA HIS A 113 -86.62 105.23 59.69
C HIS A 113 -86.99 103.77 59.98
N LEU A 114 -86.99 102.96 58.93
CA LEU A 114 -87.18 101.51 58.96
C LEU A 114 -86.21 100.84 59.95
N LEU A 115 -86.75 100.04 60.86
CA LEU A 115 -85.98 99.17 61.74
C LEU A 115 -86.13 97.73 61.28
N GLN A 116 -85.04 96.98 61.31
CA GLN A 116 -85.05 95.55 60.98
C GLN A 116 -84.37 94.72 62.06
N ARG A 117 -84.85 93.49 62.26
CA ARG A 117 -84.22 92.47 63.08
C ARG A 117 -84.26 91.14 62.37
N THR A 118 -83.09 90.64 62.00
CA THR A 118 -82.90 89.33 61.36
C THR A 118 -82.66 88.25 62.41
N GLY A 119 -83.45 87.19 62.37
CA GLY A 119 -83.23 85.94 63.10
C GLY A 119 -82.81 84.82 62.16
N ASN A 120 -82.75 83.58 62.66
CA ASN A 120 -82.34 82.43 61.84
C ASN A 120 -83.37 82.10 60.74
N ASP A 121 -84.67 82.13 61.06
CA ASP A 121 -85.73 81.63 60.17
C ASP A 121 -86.56 82.75 59.51
N ALA A 122 -86.43 83.98 59.99
CA ALA A 122 -87.19 85.11 59.50
C ALA A 122 -86.46 86.44 59.74
N THR A 123 -86.85 87.49 59.01
CA THR A 123 -86.47 88.88 59.27
C THR A 123 -87.72 89.73 59.47
N ARG A 124 -87.76 90.48 60.57
CA ARG A 124 -88.90 91.35 60.96
C ARG A 124 -88.54 92.81 60.74
N TYR A 125 -89.40 93.53 60.05
CA TYR A 125 -89.29 94.93 59.67
C TYR A 125 -90.38 95.75 60.36
N LEU A 126 -90.03 96.94 60.82
CA LEU A 126 -90.94 97.88 61.47
C LEU A 126 -90.70 99.28 60.92
N LEU A 127 -91.74 99.88 60.33
CA LEU A 127 -91.69 101.19 59.69
C LEU A 127 -92.76 102.13 60.27
N PRO A 128 -92.41 103.32 60.78
CA PRO A 128 -93.40 104.32 61.17
C PRO A 128 -94.10 104.94 59.96
N VAL A 129 -95.42 105.03 60.01
CA VAL A 129 -96.24 105.69 59.00
C VAL A 129 -96.65 107.07 59.48
N PHE A 130 -96.09 108.09 58.85
CA PHE A 130 -96.41 109.51 59.09
C PHE A 130 -97.47 110.06 58.12
N GLY A 131 -98.11 111.17 58.49
CA GLY A 131 -99.12 111.87 57.66
C GLY A 131 -98.65 112.21 56.25
N ARG A 132 -97.35 112.47 56.06
CA ARG A 132 -96.74 112.67 54.72
C ARG A 132 -96.95 111.52 53.76
N HIS A 133 -97.14 110.28 54.23
CA HIS A 133 -97.39 109.12 53.37
C HIS A 133 -98.81 109.11 52.78
N ARG A 134 -99.71 110.01 53.21
CA ARG A 134 -101.12 110.03 52.80
C ARG A 134 -101.34 110.55 51.38
N ASN A 135 -100.49 111.44 50.88
CA ASN A 135 -100.68 112.11 49.59
C ASN A 135 -99.62 111.68 48.57
N LEU A 136 -100.02 110.85 47.60
CA LEU A 136 -99.25 110.59 46.38
C LEU A 136 -99.60 111.58 45.24
N ALA A 137 -100.59 112.48 45.40
CA ALA A 137 -101.03 113.39 44.34
C ALA A 137 -101.73 114.70 44.80
N GLY A 138 -101.46 115.24 46.01
CA GLY A 138 -102.10 116.49 46.46
C GLY A 138 -101.31 117.25 47.53
N ASP A 139 -101.49 118.58 47.59
CA ASP A 139 -100.73 119.52 48.42
C ASP A 139 -100.72 119.15 49.92
N LEU A 140 -99.52 119.17 50.52
CA LEU A 140 -99.28 118.87 51.93
C LEU A 140 -99.82 120.00 52.83
N ILE A 141 -100.71 119.67 53.77
CA ILE A 141 -101.18 120.59 54.80
C ILE A 141 -100.04 120.74 55.84
N PRO A 142 -99.44 121.94 56.00
CA PRO A 142 -98.28 122.16 56.87
C PRO A 142 -98.72 122.22 58.34
N ASP A 143 -98.86 121.03 58.94
CA ASP A 143 -98.80 120.71 60.40
C ASP A 143 -99.13 119.22 60.64
N GLU A 144 -99.69 118.51 59.65
CA GLU A 144 -100.02 117.08 59.77
C GLU A 144 -98.97 116.13 59.16
N ALA A 145 -97.97 116.64 58.44
CA ALA A 145 -97.02 115.83 57.68
C ALA A 145 -96.14 114.91 58.56
N ASP A 146 -95.68 115.39 59.71
CA ASP A 146 -94.84 114.63 60.66
C ASP A 146 -95.64 113.94 61.77
N ARG A 147 -96.98 113.98 61.71
CA ARG A 147 -97.82 113.28 62.68
C ARG A 147 -97.74 111.77 62.44
N LEU A 148 -97.34 111.02 63.47
CA LEU A 148 -97.34 109.56 63.43
C LEU A 148 -98.78 109.04 63.39
N LEU A 149 -99.14 108.35 62.31
CA LEU A 149 -100.44 107.73 62.12
C LEU A 149 -100.48 106.30 62.65
N GLY A 150 -99.35 105.59 62.60
CA GLY A 150 -99.24 104.21 63.05
C GLY A 150 -97.92 103.58 62.60
N TRP A 151 -97.83 102.25 62.67
CA TRP A 151 -96.66 101.48 62.23
C TRP A 151 -97.08 100.36 61.30
N VAL A 152 -96.21 100.08 60.32
CA VAL A 152 -96.28 98.90 59.47
C VAL A 152 -95.23 97.92 59.95
N GLU A 153 -95.65 96.69 60.18
CA GLU A 153 -94.77 95.61 60.57
C GLU A 153 -94.87 94.45 59.59
N VAL A 154 -93.75 93.99 59.06
CA VAL A 154 -93.68 92.93 58.05
C VAL A 154 -92.62 91.92 58.49
N GLU A 155 -92.96 90.64 58.47
CA GLU A 155 -92.00 89.55 58.71
C GLU A 155 -91.85 88.72 57.44
N LEU A 156 -90.61 88.53 56.98
CA LEU A 156 -90.26 87.67 55.85
C LEU A 156 -89.62 86.36 56.34
N SER A 157 -89.98 85.23 55.73
CA SER A 157 -89.42 83.91 56.01
C SER A 157 -88.15 83.63 55.18
N HIS A 158 -87.14 83.02 55.80
CA HIS A 158 -85.93 82.55 55.12
C HIS A 158 -86.10 81.18 54.44
N ASN A 159 -87.21 80.48 54.64
CA ASN A 159 -87.42 79.13 54.10
C ASN A 159 -87.31 79.10 52.56
N GLY A 160 -87.82 80.14 51.90
CA GLY A 160 -87.71 80.31 50.45
C GLY A 160 -86.27 80.50 49.97
N MET A 161 -85.41 81.14 50.77
CA MET A 161 -83.98 81.30 50.48
C MET A 161 -83.23 79.98 50.70
N LEU A 162 -83.48 79.26 51.80
CA LEU A 162 -82.83 77.98 52.09
C LEU A 162 -83.10 76.94 51.00
N LEU A 163 -84.35 76.82 50.54
CA LEU A 163 -84.70 75.88 49.46
C LEU A 163 -84.01 76.25 48.14
N ARG A 164 -83.92 77.55 47.82
CA ARG A 164 -83.19 78.04 46.64
C ARG A 164 -81.68 77.80 46.77
N GLY A 165 -81.11 77.98 47.97
CA GLY A 165 -79.72 77.70 48.28
C GLY A 165 -79.36 76.21 48.09
N TYR A 166 -80.18 75.29 48.61
CA TYR A 166 -79.98 73.85 48.38
C TYR A 166 -80.05 73.46 46.91
N ARG A 167 -80.98 74.06 46.14
CA ARG A 167 -81.07 73.82 44.68
C ARG A 167 -79.82 74.30 43.94
N SER A 168 -79.30 75.49 44.29
CA SER A 168 -78.07 76.03 43.72
C SER A 168 -76.86 75.15 44.05
N LEU A 169 -76.69 74.77 45.32
CA LEU A 169 -75.58 73.91 45.76
C LEU A 169 -75.61 72.53 45.08
N PHE A 170 -76.81 71.94 44.95
CA PHE A 170 -76.98 70.69 44.20
C PHE A 170 -76.62 70.84 42.72
N ALA A 171 -77.06 71.93 42.07
CA ALA A 171 -76.73 72.21 40.68
C ALA A 171 -75.21 72.41 40.46
N SER A 172 -74.52 73.13 41.36
CA SER A 172 -73.07 73.31 41.31
C SER A 172 -72.32 71.97 41.46
N LEU A 173 -72.71 71.13 42.44
CA LEU A 173 -72.10 69.81 42.63
C LEU A 173 -72.31 68.89 41.43
N LEU A 174 -73.51 68.90 40.84
CA LEU A 174 -73.81 68.13 39.64
C LEU A 174 -72.93 68.57 38.46
N LEU A 175 -72.74 69.88 38.27
CA LEU A 175 -71.92 70.42 37.18
C LEU A 175 -70.43 70.06 37.34
N ILE A 176 -69.89 70.12 38.56
CA ILE A 176 -68.53 69.67 38.87
C ILE A 176 -68.37 68.17 38.59
N ALA A 177 -69.33 67.35 39.04
CA ALA A 177 -69.30 65.90 38.82
C ALA A 177 -69.31 65.56 37.33
N ILE A 178 -70.17 66.21 36.54
CA ILE A 178 -70.21 66.04 35.07
C ILE A 178 -68.87 66.44 34.44
N GLY A 179 -68.29 67.58 34.86
CA GLY A 179 -66.98 68.03 34.37
C GLY A 179 -65.85 67.03 34.65
N LEU A 180 -65.82 66.47 35.87
CA LEU A 180 -64.86 65.44 36.26
C LEU A 180 -65.03 64.13 35.47
N ILE A 181 -66.28 63.72 35.22
CA ILE A 181 -66.57 62.54 34.39
C ILE A 181 -66.12 62.76 32.95
N CYS A 182 -66.41 63.93 32.36
CA CYS A 182 -65.98 64.27 31.01
C CYS A 182 -64.46 64.33 30.85
N THR A 183 -63.76 64.95 31.82
CA THR A 183 -62.28 65.01 31.81
C THR A 183 -61.66 63.63 31.98
N ALA A 184 -62.20 62.78 32.87
CA ALA A 184 -61.76 61.40 33.01
C ALA A 184 -62.00 60.57 31.74
N ALA A 185 -63.16 60.73 31.10
CA ALA A 185 -63.48 60.05 29.84
C ALA A 185 -62.53 60.47 28.70
N LEU A 186 -62.23 61.77 28.59
CA LEU A 186 -61.28 62.29 27.60
C LEU A 186 -59.86 61.78 27.85
N ALA A 187 -59.40 61.78 29.10
CA ALA A 187 -58.08 61.28 29.48
C ALA A 187 -57.94 59.76 29.19
N LEU A 188 -58.99 58.98 29.47
CA LEU A 188 -59.03 57.56 29.12
C LEU A 188 -59.03 57.31 27.62
N ARG A 189 -59.73 58.16 26.84
CA ARG A 189 -59.74 58.08 25.37
C ARG A 189 -58.36 58.33 24.78
N ILE A 190 -57.68 59.40 25.20
CA ILE A 190 -56.31 59.74 24.75
C ILE A 190 -55.31 58.65 25.18
N SER A 191 -55.47 58.12 26.40
CA SER A 191 -54.61 57.04 26.87
C SER A 191 -54.74 55.77 26.03
N ARG A 192 -55.95 55.46 25.53
CA ARG A 192 -56.19 54.31 24.64
C ARG A 192 -55.62 54.54 23.24
N THR A 193 -55.74 55.74 22.68
CA THR A 193 -55.24 56.05 21.33
C THR A 193 -53.72 55.98 21.23
N ILE A 194 -52.99 56.22 22.31
CA ILE A 194 -51.50 56.16 22.31
C ILE A 194 -50.98 54.79 22.72
N ASN A 195 -51.55 54.15 23.73
CA ASN A 195 -51.00 52.88 24.25
C ASN A 195 -51.29 51.67 23.35
N SER A 196 -52.42 51.66 22.63
CA SER A 196 -52.78 50.54 21.75
C SER A 196 -51.78 50.37 20.60
N PRO A 197 -51.42 51.42 19.82
CA PRO A 197 -50.41 51.32 18.77
C PRO A 197 -49.03 50.89 19.27
N ILE A 198 -48.58 51.42 20.40
CA ILE A 198 -47.28 51.06 21.00
C ILE A 198 -47.25 49.57 21.40
N GLY A 199 -48.38 49.03 21.88
CA GLY A 199 -48.53 47.61 22.15
C GLY A 199 -48.39 46.74 20.90
N GLN A 200 -48.96 47.17 19.78
CA GLN A 200 -48.86 46.48 18.49
C GLN A 200 -47.42 46.49 17.95
N ILE A 201 -46.71 47.63 18.02
CA ILE A 201 -45.29 47.70 17.66
C ILE A 201 -44.46 46.72 18.50
N LYS A 202 -44.68 46.70 19.83
CA LYS A 202 -43.97 45.79 20.72
C LYS A 202 -44.18 44.31 20.33
N GLN A 203 -45.42 43.93 20.02
CA GLN A 203 -45.73 42.57 19.59
C GLN A 203 -45.10 42.23 18.24
N ALA A 204 -45.17 43.12 17.26
CA ALA A 204 -44.57 42.91 15.94
C ALA A 204 -43.05 42.72 16.02
N VAL A 205 -42.35 43.53 16.82
CA VAL A 205 -40.90 43.39 17.05
C VAL A 205 -40.58 42.07 17.77
N ALA A 206 -41.41 41.63 18.73
CA ALA A 206 -41.23 40.34 19.38
C ALA A 206 -41.41 39.17 18.39
N GLN A 207 -42.41 39.24 17.51
CA GLN A 207 -42.65 38.25 16.46
C GLN A 207 -41.50 38.20 15.44
N LEU A 208 -40.95 39.36 15.04
CA LEU A 208 -39.76 39.43 14.18
C LEU A 208 -38.54 38.77 14.83
N LYS A 209 -38.31 39.04 16.13
CA LYS A 209 -37.23 38.42 16.91
C LYS A 209 -37.40 36.90 17.03
N ASP A 210 -38.64 36.42 17.09
CA ASP A 210 -38.96 34.99 17.16
C ASP A 210 -38.99 34.31 15.76
N GLY A 211 -38.58 35.00 14.69
CA GLY A 211 -38.41 34.45 13.34
C GLY A 211 -39.61 34.60 12.39
N ASN A 212 -40.71 35.22 12.83
CA ASN A 212 -41.89 35.45 11.99
C ASN A 212 -41.75 36.74 11.17
N LEU A 213 -40.91 36.68 10.13
CA LEU A 213 -40.56 37.82 9.27
C LEU A 213 -41.71 38.32 8.37
N GLU A 214 -42.80 37.58 8.23
CA GLU A 214 -43.99 38.00 7.48
C GLU A 214 -44.85 39.04 8.21
N THR A 215 -44.56 39.28 9.49
CA THR A 215 -45.33 40.24 10.29
C THR A 215 -45.22 41.64 9.70
N ARG A 216 -46.35 42.28 9.41
CA ARG A 216 -46.41 43.68 8.93
C ARG A 216 -47.26 44.51 9.87
N LEU A 217 -46.73 45.65 10.29
CA LEU A 217 -47.45 46.64 11.08
C LEU A 217 -48.43 47.42 10.17
N PRO A 218 -49.73 47.49 10.54
CA PRO A 218 -50.71 48.33 9.85
C PRO A 218 -50.46 49.82 10.14
N PRO A 219 -51.11 50.75 9.42
CA PRO A 219 -51.12 52.16 9.79
C PRO A 219 -51.68 52.33 11.22
N LEU A 220 -50.89 52.97 12.07
CA LEU A 220 -51.07 53.16 13.50
C LEU A 220 -51.78 54.50 13.84
N GLY A 221 -52.07 55.32 12.82
CA GLY A 221 -53.01 56.44 12.89
C GLY A 221 -52.41 57.79 13.29
N SER A 222 -51.09 57.87 13.41
CA SER A 222 -50.35 59.13 13.56
C SER A 222 -49.12 59.10 12.67
N GLN A 223 -48.76 60.23 12.08
CA GLN A 223 -47.68 60.32 11.10
C GLN A 223 -46.34 59.78 11.64
N GLU A 224 -46.02 60.03 12.91
CA GLU A 224 -44.78 59.58 13.55
C GLU A 224 -44.77 58.05 13.79
N LEU A 225 -45.89 57.49 14.23
CA LEU A 225 -46.02 56.04 14.43
C LEU A 225 -46.08 55.30 13.10
N ASP A 226 -46.68 55.88 12.06
CA ASP A 226 -46.74 55.31 10.71
C ASP A 226 -45.35 55.28 10.06
N GLN A 227 -44.52 56.31 10.27
CA GLN A 227 -43.12 56.31 9.84
C GLN A 227 -42.32 55.19 10.53
N LEU A 228 -42.52 54.99 11.83
CA LEU A 228 -41.86 53.91 12.57
C LEU A 228 -42.34 52.52 12.10
N ALA A 229 -43.64 52.34 11.89
CA ALA A 229 -44.22 51.11 11.34
C ALA A 229 -43.64 50.78 9.96
N SER A 230 -43.55 51.78 9.08
CA SER A 230 -42.94 51.64 7.75
C SER A 230 -41.46 51.25 7.82
N GLY A 231 -40.69 51.87 8.71
CA GLY A 231 -39.28 51.51 8.94
C GLY A 231 -39.10 50.06 9.41
N ILE A 232 -39.94 49.60 10.35
CA ILE A 232 -39.92 48.22 10.84
C ILE A 232 -40.35 47.24 9.73
N ASN A 233 -41.37 47.57 8.95
CA ASN A 233 -41.81 46.73 7.82
C ASN A 233 -40.72 46.57 6.77
N ARG A 234 -39.98 47.65 6.45
CA ARG A 234 -38.88 47.59 5.48
C ARG A 234 -37.71 46.76 5.99
N MET A 235 -37.44 46.79 7.30
CA MET A 235 -36.44 45.93 7.94
C MET A 235 -36.87 44.44 7.89
N ALA A 236 -38.15 44.16 8.15
CA ALA A 236 -38.69 42.80 8.06
C ALA A 236 -38.57 42.24 6.64
N GLU A 237 -38.88 43.05 5.62
CA GLU A 237 -38.73 42.69 4.21
C GLU A 237 -37.27 42.42 3.82
N THR A 238 -36.33 43.26 4.25
CA THR A 238 -34.90 43.04 3.95
C THR A 238 -34.35 41.78 4.64
N LEU A 239 -34.76 41.52 5.88
CA LEU A 239 -34.38 40.28 6.58
C LEU A 239 -34.98 39.05 5.90
N GLN A 240 -36.22 39.12 5.45
CA GLN A 240 -36.90 38.02 4.75
C GLN A 240 -36.17 37.68 3.44
N ASN A 241 -35.91 38.70 2.60
CA ASN A 241 -35.21 38.49 1.33
C ASN A 241 -33.80 37.92 1.54
N ALA A 242 -33.07 38.40 2.54
CA ALA A 242 -31.74 37.86 2.86
C ALA A 242 -31.79 36.41 3.34
N GLN A 243 -32.82 36.02 4.11
CA GLN A 243 -33.00 34.64 4.55
C GLN A 243 -33.37 33.71 3.39
N GLU A 244 -34.24 34.14 2.48
CA GLU A 244 -34.61 33.39 1.27
C GLU A 244 -33.41 33.19 0.34
N GLU A 245 -32.60 34.23 0.13
CA GLU A 245 -31.37 34.16 -0.68
C GLU A 245 -30.33 33.22 -0.07
N LEU A 246 -30.13 33.28 1.24
CA LEU A 246 -29.23 32.37 1.95
C LEU A 246 -29.72 30.92 1.87
N GLN A 247 -31.02 30.68 2.07
CA GLN A 247 -31.59 29.33 1.98
C GLN A 247 -31.40 28.76 0.58
N HIS A 248 -31.68 29.55 -0.47
CA HIS A 248 -31.45 29.13 -1.85
C HIS A 248 -29.97 28.85 -2.13
N SER A 249 -29.06 29.67 -1.60
CA SER A 249 -27.61 29.44 -1.74
C SER A 249 -27.16 28.17 -1.02
N ILE A 250 -27.72 27.87 0.15
CA ILE A 250 -27.44 26.63 0.90
C ILE A 250 -27.97 25.42 0.13
N ASP A 251 -29.20 25.47 -0.37
CA ASP A 251 -29.81 24.36 -1.10
C ASP A 251 -29.02 24.07 -2.39
N GLN A 252 -28.63 25.12 -3.12
CA GLN A 252 -27.79 24.98 -4.32
C GLN A 252 -26.40 24.41 -3.99
N ALA A 253 -25.72 24.94 -2.97
CA ALA A 253 -24.41 24.43 -2.56
C ALA A 253 -24.49 22.97 -2.07
N THR A 254 -25.57 22.60 -1.38
CA THR A 254 -25.79 21.23 -0.90
C THR A 254 -26.03 20.28 -2.07
N GLU A 255 -26.79 20.69 -3.09
CA GLU A 255 -27.01 19.89 -4.29
C GLU A 255 -25.72 19.74 -5.11
N ASP A 256 -24.95 20.82 -5.29
CA ASP A 256 -23.64 20.77 -5.96
C ASP A 256 -22.67 19.81 -5.24
N VAL A 257 -22.64 19.84 -3.90
CA VAL A 257 -21.84 18.90 -3.09
C VAL A 257 -22.32 17.47 -3.27
N ARG A 258 -23.65 17.22 -3.25
CA ARG A 258 -24.23 15.90 -3.45
C ARG A 258 -23.86 15.35 -4.83
N GLN A 259 -23.96 16.17 -5.87
CA GLN A 259 -23.63 15.80 -7.24
C GLN A 259 -22.13 15.52 -7.42
N ASN A 260 -21.27 16.30 -6.77
CA ASN A 260 -19.82 16.05 -6.74
C ASN A 260 -19.49 14.75 -5.99
N LEU A 261 -20.14 14.46 -4.86
CA LEU A 261 -19.96 13.20 -4.14
C LEU A 261 -20.36 12.01 -5.00
N GLU A 262 -21.53 12.06 -5.65
CA GLU A 262 -21.97 11.00 -6.58
C GLU A 262 -20.96 10.81 -7.73
N THR A 263 -20.45 11.90 -8.30
CA THR A 263 -19.43 11.83 -9.38
C THR A 263 -18.13 11.21 -8.89
N ILE A 264 -17.64 11.60 -7.71
CA ILE A 264 -16.44 11.03 -7.10
C ILE A 264 -16.64 9.55 -6.77
N GLU A 265 -17.81 9.16 -6.30
CA GLU A 265 -18.13 7.76 -6.00
C GLU A 265 -18.14 6.91 -7.26
N ILE A 266 -18.76 7.38 -8.35
CA ILE A 266 -18.74 6.71 -9.66
C ILE A 266 -17.30 6.57 -10.16
N GLN A 267 -16.50 7.64 -10.11
CA GLN A 267 -15.09 7.61 -10.55
C GLN A 267 -14.25 6.65 -9.71
N ASN A 268 -14.46 6.59 -8.39
CA ASN A 268 -13.76 5.65 -7.52
C ASN A 268 -14.13 4.21 -7.84
N ILE A 269 -15.41 3.92 -8.10
CA ILE A 269 -15.88 2.59 -8.50
C ILE A 269 -15.26 2.19 -9.84
N GLU A 270 -15.28 3.09 -10.83
CA GLU A 270 -14.71 2.85 -12.16
C GLU A 270 -13.19 2.61 -12.08
N LEU A 271 -12.47 3.40 -11.28
CA LEU A 271 -11.05 3.23 -11.04
C LEU A 271 -10.75 1.88 -10.36
N ASP A 272 -11.54 1.49 -9.37
CA ASP A 272 -11.33 0.23 -8.65
C ASP A 272 -11.65 -0.99 -9.53
N LEU A 273 -12.66 -0.90 -10.41
CA LEU A 273 -12.95 -1.89 -11.44
C LEU A 273 -11.80 -2.02 -12.44
N ALA A 274 -11.34 -0.91 -13.03
CA ALA A 274 -10.22 -0.92 -13.97
C ALA A 274 -8.94 -1.48 -13.33
N ARG A 275 -8.69 -1.16 -12.05
CA ARG A 275 -7.57 -1.70 -11.29
C ARG A 275 -7.70 -3.22 -11.08
N LYS A 276 -8.89 -3.71 -10.71
CA LYS A 276 -9.13 -5.15 -10.55
C LYS A 276 -8.95 -5.90 -11.86
N GLU A 277 -9.49 -5.38 -12.96
CA GLU A 277 -9.32 -5.97 -14.30
C GLU A 277 -7.84 -6.03 -14.71
N ALA A 278 -7.07 -4.96 -14.47
CA ALA A 278 -5.64 -4.94 -14.76
C ALA A 278 -4.86 -5.96 -13.92
N LEU A 279 -5.20 -6.11 -12.64
CA LEU A 279 -4.57 -7.08 -11.73
C LEU A 279 -4.93 -8.53 -12.11
N GLU A 280 -6.19 -8.80 -12.45
CA GLU A 280 -6.61 -10.12 -12.94
C GLU A 280 -5.93 -10.48 -14.26
N ALA A 281 -5.88 -9.54 -15.22
CA ALA A 281 -5.17 -9.75 -16.48
C ALA A 281 -3.69 -10.08 -16.25
N SER A 282 -3.02 -9.38 -15.33
CA SER A 282 -1.62 -9.64 -14.98
C SER A 282 -1.43 -11.00 -14.29
N ARG A 283 -2.36 -11.38 -13.40
CA ARG A 283 -2.35 -12.70 -12.75
C ARG A 283 -2.54 -13.82 -13.77
N ILE A 284 -3.53 -13.71 -14.65
CA ILE A 284 -3.81 -14.69 -15.71
C ILE A 284 -2.59 -14.82 -16.64
N LYS A 285 -1.97 -13.70 -17.03
CA LYS A 285 -0.73 -13.70 -17.85
C LYS A 285 0.40 -14.47 -17.16
N SER A 286 0.61 -14.25 -15.86
CA SER A 286 1.66 -14.91 -15.08
C SER A 286 1.40 -16.41 -14.89
N GLU A 287 0.15 -16.79 -14.60
CA GLU A 287 -0.27 -18.18 -14.42
C GLU A 287 -0.21 -18.95 -15.75
N PHE A 288 -0.64 -18.32 -16.85
CA PHE A 288 -0.52 -18.86 -18.19
C PHE A 288 0.94 -19.17 -18.57
N LEU A 289 1.87 -18.24 -18.31
CA LEU A 289 3.29 -18.46 -18.62
C LEU A 289 3.92 -19.55 -17.75
N ALA A 290 3.56 -19.63 -16.47
CA ALA A 290 4.00 -20.70 -15.57
C ALA A 290 3.53 -22.08 -16.05
N ASN A 291 2.26 -22.20 -16.42
CA ASN A 291 1.67 -23.44 -16.92
C ASN A 291 2.27 -23.83 -18.28
N MET A 292 2.38 -22.88 -19.22
CA MET A 292 3.02 -23.11 -20.52
C MET A 292 4.46 -23.60 -20.38
N SER A 293 5.23 -23.10 -19.42
CA SER A 293 6.58 -23.59 -19.20
C SER A 293 6.60 -25.07 -18.79
N HIS A 294 5.71 -25.48 -17.88
CA HIS A 294 5.59 -26.89 -17.50
C HIS A 294 5.11 -27.77 -18.66
N GLU A 295 4.16 -27.30 -19.46
CA GLU A 295 3.63 -28.02 -20.61
C GLU A 295 4.63 -28.13 -21.77
N ILE A 296 5.54 -27.17 -21.94
CA ILE A 296 6.60 -27.28 -22.95
C ILE A 296 7.80 -28.07 -22.41
N ARG A 297 8.16 -27.92 -21.12
CA ARG A 297 9.32 -28.61 -20.52
C ARG A 297 9.16 -30.12 -20.52
N THR A 298 7.95 -30.63 -20.24
CA THR A 298 7.68 -32.07 -20.16
C THR A 298 7.96 -32.82 -21.47
N PRO A 299 7.39 -32.42 -22.64
CA PRO A 299 7.72 -33.06 -23.91
C PRO A 299 9.17 -32.83 -24.33
N LEU A 300 9.75 -31.67 -24.00
CA LEU A 300 11.13 -31.37 -24.39
C LEU A 300 12.16 -32.20 -23.62
N ASN A 301 11.95 -32.41 -22.32
CA ASN A 301 12.74 -33.35 -21.52
C ASN A 301 12.59 -34.78 -22.04
N GLY A 302 11.42 -35.13 -22.58
CA GLY A 302 11.21 -36.39 -23.31
C GLY A 302 12.08 -36.47 -24.57
N ILE A 303 12.08 -35.43 -25.41
CA ILE A 303 12.92 -35.35 -26.61
C ILE A 303 14.41 -35.46 -26.25
N LEU A 304 14.88 -34.71 -25.25
CA LEU A 304 16.26 -34.79 -24.75
C LEU A 304 16.58 -36.17 -24.18
N GLY A 305 15.66 -36.79 -23.45
CA GLY A 305 15.80 -38.15 -22.94
C GLY A 305 15.99 -39.19 -24.05
N PHE A 306 15.13 -39.16 -25.08
CA PHE A 306 15.26 -40.06 -26.24
C PHE A 306 16.51 -39.75 -27.08
N THR A 307 16.89 -38.48 -27.21
CA THR A 307 18.11 -38.07 -27.91
C THR A 307 19.35 -38.64 -27.22
N HIS A 308 19.43 -38.54 -25.89
CA HIS A 308 20.50 -39.14 -25.09
C HIS A 308 20.51 -40.68 -25.16
N LEU A 309 19.34 -41.31 -25.17
CA LEU A 309 19.23 -42.77 -25.33
C LEU A 309 19.72 -43.22 -26.72
N LEU A 310 19.39 -42.49 -27.77
CA LEU A 310 19.86 -42.76 -29.13
C LEU A 310 21.38 -42.57 -29.24
N GLN A 311 21.95 -41.54 -28.60
CA GLN A 311 23.40 -41.32 -28.57
C GLN A 311 24.19 -42.48 -27.93
N LYS A 312 23.55 -43.32 -27.11
CA LYS A 312 24.17 -44.53 -26.53
C LYS A 312 24.17 -45.75 -27.47
N SER A 313 23.55 -45.66 -28.65
CA SER A 313 23.53 -46.72 -29.67
C SER A 313 24.64 -46.55 -30.71
N GLU A 314 24.87 -47.56 -31.56
CA GLU A 314 25.79 -47.42 -32.70
C GLU A 314 25.18 -46.49 -33.75
N LEU A 315 25.74 -45.28 -33.86
CA LEU A 315 25.26 -44.24 -34.75
C LEU A 315 26.32 -43.91 -35.81
N THR A 316 25.85 -43.65 -37.02
CA THR A 316 26.71 -43.06 -38.05
C THR A 316 27.09 -41.61 -37.67
N PRO A 317 28.24 -41.08 -38.15
CA PRO A 317 28.65 -39.71 -37.87
C PRO A 317 27.58 -38.65 -38.20
N ARG A 318 26.80 -38.87 -39.26
CA ARG A 318 25.66 -38.02 -39.63
C ARG A 318 24.50 -38.05 -38.63
N GLN A 319 24.19 -39.21 -38.08
CA GLN A 319 23.12 -39.35 -37.08
C GLN A 319 23.52 -38.71 -35.74
N LEU A 320 24.80 -38.85 -35.35
CA LEU A 320 25.35 -38.13 -34.20
C LEU A 320 25.22 -36.61 -34.36
N ASP A 321 25.52 -36.10 -35.56
CA ASP A 321 25.41 -34.67 -35.86
C ASP A 321 23.95 -34.18 -35.83
N TYR A 322 23.00 -35.00 -36.33
CA TYR A 322 21.56 -34.71 -36.22
C TYR A 322 21.07 -34.71 -34.77
N LEU A 323 21.47 -35.70 -33.96
CA LEU A 323 21.11 -35.75 -32.55
C LEU A 323 21.71 -34.58 -31.77
N GLY A 324 22.98 -34.23 -32.02
CA GLY A 324 23.61 -33.05 -31.42
C GLY A 324 22.92 -31.74 -31.83
N THR A 325 22.38 -31.66 -33.05
CA THR A 325 21.60 -30.51 -33.51
C THR A 325 20.23 -30.44 -32.82
N ILE A 326 19.56 -31.59 -32.63
CA ILE A 326 18.28 -31.68 -31.90
C ILE A 326 18.48 -31.28 -30.45
N GLU A 327 19.52 -31.80 -29.79
CA GLU A 327 19.89 -31.49 -28.41
C GLU A 327 20.15 -29.99 -28.22
N LYS A 328 21.03 -29.40 -29.04
CA LYS A 328 21.30 -27.95 -29.02
C LYS A 328 20.04 -27.11 -29.24
N SER A 329 19.14 -27.56 -30.12
CA SER A 329 17.90 -26.85 -30.40
C SER A 329 16.90 -26.93 -29.24
N ALA A 330 16.82 -28.09 -28.58
CA ALA A 330 16.00 -28.28 -27.38
C ALA A 330 16.54 -27.48 -26.19
N ASP A 331 17.84 -27.53 -25.93
CA ASP A 331 18.47 -26.74 -24.86
C ASP A 331 18.28 -25.24 -25.06
N ASN A 332 18.45 -24.76 -26.30
CA ASN A 332 18.18 -23.37 -26.63
C ASN A 332 16.71 -23.02 -26.32
N LEU A 333 15.75 -23.84 -26.73
CA LEU A 333 14.33 -23.60 -26.45
C LEU A 333 14.02 -23.58 -24.94
N LEU A 334 14.64 -24.44 -24.13
CA LEU A 334 14.52 -24.38 -22.66
C LEU A 334 15.09 -23.07 -22.12
N GLY A 335 16.22 -22.62 -22.65
CA GLY A 335 16.81 -21.32 -22.34
C GLY A 335 15.80 -20.19 -22.58
N ILE A 336 15.20 -20.14 -23.78
CA ILE A 336 14.18 -19.15 -24.15
C ILE A 336 12.99 -19.17 -23.18
N ILE A 337 12.48 -20.35 -22.86
CA ILE A 337 11.33 -20.50 -21.96
C ILE A 337 11.67 -20.02 -20.55
N ASN A 338 12.86 -20.36 -20.05
CA ASN A 338 13.32 -19.92 -18.75
C ASN A 338 13.52 -18.39 -18.72
N GLU A 339 14.04 -17.79 -19.80
CA GLU A 339 14.14 -16.33 -19.93
C GLU A 339 12.76 -15.64 -19.90
N ILE A 340 11.77 -16.19 -20.62
CA ILE A 340 10.39 -15.65 -20.61
C ILE A 340 9.76 -15.76 -19.22
N LEU A 341 9.97 -16.88 -18.52
CA LEU A 341 9.50 -17.05 -17.15
C LEU A 341 10.16 -16.07 -16.18
N ASP A 342 11.49 -15.92 -16.25
CA ASP A 342 12.23 -14.99 -15.41
C ASP A 342 11.75 -13.56 -15.67
N PHE A 343 11.55 -13.18 -16.95
CA PHE A 343 10.96 -11.90 -17.31
C PHE A 343 9.56 -11.70 -16.70
N SER A 344 8.68 -12.71 -16.77
CA SER A 344 7.34 -12.64 -16.17
C SER A 344 7.37 -12.54 -14.64
N LYS A 345 8.29 -13.25 -13.96
CA LYS A 345 8.46 -13.16 -12.50
C LYS A 345 8.94 -11.78 -12.06
N ILE A 346 9.85 -11.19 -12.84
CA ILE A 346 10.35 -9.83 -12.63
C ILE A 346 9.23 -8.80 -12.84
N GLU A 347 8.46 -8.88 -13.94
CA GLU A 347 7.34 -7.98 -14.23
C GLU A 347 6.26 -8.04 -13.14
N ALA A 348 6.02 -9.23 -12.57
CA ALA A 348 5.09 -9.45 -11.47
C ALA A 348 5.64 -9.06 -10.08
N GLY A 349 6.91 -8.63 -9.97
CA GLY A 349 7.56 -8.29 -8.70
C GLY A 349 7.77 -9.48 -7.74
N LYS A 350 7.74 -10.72 -8.24
CA LYS A 350 7.85 -11.95 -7.44
C LYS A 350 9.29 -12.51 -7.38
N LEU A 351 10.25 -11.83 -7.99
CA LEU A 351 11.65 -12.24 -7.95
C LEU A 351 12.24 -11.90 -6.57
N VAL A 352 12.78 -12.91 -5.89
CA VAL A 352 13.51 -12.76 -4.64
C VAL A 352 14.99 -12.82 -4.97
N LEU A 353 15.74 -11.79 -4.59
CA LEU A 353 17.20 -11.75 -4.72
C LEU A 353 17.83 -12.36 -3.46
N ASP A 354 18.80 -13.25 -3.66
CA ASP A 354 19.59 -13.77 -2.56
C ASP A 354 20.68 -12.76 -2.14
N SER A 355 21.07 -12.82 -0.86
CA SER A 355 22.14 -11.98 -0.32
C SER A 355 23.13 -12.87 0.41
N ILE A 356 24.16 -13.33 -0.30
CA ILE A 356 25.17 -14.25 0.21
C ILE A 356 26.59 -13.74 -0.06
N PRO A 357 27.58 -14.07 0.80
CA PRO A 357 28.98 -13.76 0.54
C PRO A 357 29.49 -14.50 -0.70
N PHE A 358 30.24 -13.79 -1.56
CA PHE A 358 30.90 -14.34 -2.74
C PHE A 358 32.21 -13.58 -3.04
N ASN A 359 33.12 -14.24 -3.79
CA ASN A 359 34.34 -13.61 -4.30
C ASN A 359 34.12 -13.10 -5.74
N LEU A 360 34.28 -11.78 -5.95
CA LEU A 360 34.04 -11.13 -7.23
C LEU A 360 34.98 -11.63 -8.34
N ARG A 361 36.26 -11.83 -8.01
CA ARG A 361 37.29 -12.27 -8.96
C ARG A 361 37.00 -13.69 -9.43
N ASP A 362 36.65 -14.59 -8.51
CA ASP A 362 36.25 -15.96 -8.85
C ASP A 362 34.98 -15.97 -9.72
N LEU A 363 33.98 -15.15 -9.38
CA LEU A 363 32.73 -15.06 -10.16
C LEU A 363 32.98 -14.65 -11.62
N LEU A 364 33.81 -13.62 -11.82
CA LEU A 364 34.14 -13.10 -13.15
C LEU A 364 34.96 -14.14 -13.95
N GLN A 365 35.97 -14.74 -13.33
CA GLN A 365 36.84 -15.73 -13.95
C GLN A 365 36.11 -17.04 -14.28
N ASP A 366 35.22 -17.51 -13.40
CA ASP A 366 34.38 -18.70 -13.65
C ASP A 366 33.46 -18.47 -14.85
N THR A 367 32.89 -17.27 -14.97
CA THR A 367 32.02 -16.91 -16.09
C THR A 367 32.79 -16.92 -17.41
N LEU A 368 33.99 -16.34 -17.44
CA LEU A 368 34.86 -16.36 -18.62
C LEU A 368 35.32 -17.79 -18.95
N THR A 369 35.62 -18.62 -17.96
CA THR A 369 36.05 -20.01 -18.16
C THR A 369 34.96 -20.85 -18.84
N ILE A 370 33.69 -20.63 -18.47
CA ILE A 370 32.56 -21.33 -19.10
C ILE A 370 32.40 -20.95 -20.58
N LEU A 371 32.67 -19.69 -20.92
CA LEU A 371 32.52 -19.17 -22.28
C LEU A 371 33.78 -19.28 -23.14
N ALA A 372 34.92 -19.65 -22.55
CA ALA A 372 36.21 -19.77 -23.21
C ALA A 372 36.23 -20.68 -24.44
N PRO A 373 35.59 -21.87 -24.45
CA PRO A 373 35.56 -22.72 -25.64
C PRO A 373 34.91 -22.03 -26.85
N ALA A 374 33.83 -21.26 -26.63
CA ALA A 374 33.12 -20.56 -27.69
C ALA A 374 33.91 -19.35 -28.22
N ALA A 375 34.60 -18.64 -27.34
CA ALA A 375 35.50 -17.54 -27.72
C ALA A 375 36.72 -18.05 -28.50
N HIS A 376 37.42 -19.06 -27.99
CA HIS A 376 38.62 -19.61 -28.62
C HIS A 376 38.32 -20.34 -29.94
N ALA A 377 37.12 -20.89 -30.12
CA ALA A 377 36.68 -21.41 -31.43
C ALA A 377 36.63 -20.32 -32.51
N LYS A 378 36.44 -19.05 -32.11
CA LYS A 378 36.53 -17.86 -32.97
C LYS A 378 37.90 -17.17 -32.91
N GLN A 379 38.91 -17.77 -32.25
CA GLN A 379 40.23 -17.17 -32.02
C GLN A 379 40.17 -15.81 -31.29
N LEU A 380 39.17 -15.62 -30.41
CA LEU A 380 39.06 -14.42 -29.58
C LEU A 380 39.84 -14.59 -28.28
N GLU A 381 40.58 -13.55 -27.88
CA GLU A 381 41.27 -13.54 -26.57
C GLU A 381 40.32 -13.02 -25.48
N LEU A 382 40.19 -13.78 -24.38
CA LEU A 382 39.40 -13.38 -23.21
C LEU A 382 40.31 -12.85 -22.11
N VAL A 383 40.10 -11.61 -21.68
CA VAL A 383 40.92 -10.95 -20.65
C VAL A 383 40.06 -10.59 -19.43
N SER A 384 40.53 -10.95 -18.24
CA SER A 384 39.92 -10.57 -16.96
C SER A 384 40.81 -9.56 -16.23
N LEU A 385 40.26 -8.38 -15.93
CA LEU A 385 40.96 -7.30 -15.22
C LEU A 385 40.15 -6.89 -13.98
N VAL A 386 40.64 -7.24 -12.79
CA VAL A 386 40.06 -6.79 -11.52
C VAL A 386 41.11 -5.92 -10.84
N TYR A 387 40.77 -4.66 -10.56
CA TYR A 387 41.73 -3.70 -10.02
C TYR A 387 42.06 -4.03 -8.55
N ARG A 388 43.27 -3.67 -8.08
CA ARG A 388 43.78 -4.07 -6.75
C ARG A 388 43.05 -3.43 -5.58
N ASP A 389 42.49 -2.24 -5.80
CA ASP A 389 41.68 -1.51 -4.83
C ASP A 389 40.29 -2.15 -4.66
N THR A 390 39.84 -2.96 -5.62
CA THR A 390 38.48 -3.51 -5.64
C THR A 390 38.31 -4.61 -4.59
N PRO A 391 37.32 -4.50 -3.67
CA PRO A 391 37.09 -5.51 -2.66
C PRO A 391 36.64 -6.82 -3.30
N LEU A 392 37.25 -7.92 -2.88
CA LEU A 392 36.97 -9.23 -3.46
C LEU A 392 35.78 -9.92 -2.78
N ALA A 393 35.65 -9.80 -1.46
CA ALA A 393 34.59 -10.42 -0.67
C ALA A 393 33.36 -9.51 -0.52
N LEU A 394 32.35 -9.74 -1.36
CA LEU A 394 31.12 -8.94 -1.43
C LEU A 394 29.90 -9.77 -1.05
N VAL A 395 28.82 -9.11 -0.65
CA VAL A 395 27.53 -9.76 -0.36
C VAL A 395 26.51 -9.40 -1.44
N GLY A 396 25.86 -10.40 -2.03
CA GLY A 396 24.83 -10.20 -3.06
C GLY A 396 24.33 -11.52 -3.64
N ASP A 397 23.74 -11.47 -4.84
CA ASP A 397 23.27 -12.65 -5.57
C ASP A 397 24.27 -13.05 -6.66
N PRO A 398 25.21 -14.00 -6.40
CA PRO A 398 26.19 -14.41 -7.39
C PRO A 398 25.56 -15.17 -8.56
N LEU A 399 24.41 -15.82 -8.40
CA LEU A 399 23.77 -16.55 -9.49
C LEU A 399 23.21 -15.57 -10.53
N ARG A 400 22.53 -14.52 -10.07
CA ARG A 400 21.98 -13.47 -10.95
C ARG A 400 23.08 -12.61 -11.55
N LEU A 401 24.10 -12.27 -10.77
CA LEU A 401 25.26 -11.54 -11.31
C LEU A 401 26.00 -12.37 -12.37
N LYS A 402 26.19 -13.68 -12.14
CA LYS A 402 26.72 -14.60 -13.16
C LYS A 402 25.84 -14.67 -14.41
N GLN A 403 24.51 -14.69 -14.27
CA GLN A 403 23.56 -14.68 -15.39
C GLN A 403 23.74 -13.41 -16.24
N ILE A 404 23.81 -12.24 -15.59
CA ILE A 404 24.06 -10.95 -16.25
C ILE A 404 25.39 -10.99 -17.00
N LEU A 405 26.49 -11.35 -16.33
CA LEU A 405 27.83 -11.40 -16.92
C LEU A 405 27.90 -12.40 -18.08
N THR A 406 27.27 -13.58 -17.94
CA THR A 406 27.22 -14.59 -19.01
C THR A 406 26.53 -14.03 -20.25
N ASN A 407 25.43 -13.31 -20.08
CA ASN A 407 24.71 -12.70 -21.19
C ASN A 407 25.52 -11.57 -21.86
N LEU A 408 26.15 -10.68 -21.08
CA LEU A 408 26.99 -9.61 -21.63
C LEU A 408 28.20 -10.16 -22.41
N ILE A 409 28.92 -11.13 -21.82
CA ILE A 409 30.11 -11.75 -22.44
C ILE A 409 29.71 -12.61 -23.65
N SER A 410 28.61 -13.36 -23.57
CA SER A 410 28.13 -14.14 -24.72
C SER A 410 27.71 -13.25 -25.89
N ASN A 411 27.16 -12.05 -25.62
CA ASN A 411 26.85 -11.08 -26.67
C ASN A 411 28.15 -10.53 -27.29
N ALA A 412 29.16 -10.17 -26.47
CA ALA A 412 30.47 -9.78 -26.97
C ALA A 412 31.07 -10.87 -27.90
N ILE A 413 31.11 -12.13 -27.46
CA ILE A 413 31.59 -13.27 -28.27
C ILE A 413 30.79 -13.40 -29.57
N LYS A 414 29.48 -13.16 -29.53
CA LYS A 414 28.62 -13.28 -30.70
C LYS A 414 28.95 -12.24 -31.76
N PHE A 415 29.14 -10.97 -31.37
CA PHE A 415 29.27 -9.83 -32.27
C PHE A 415 30.73 -9.46 -32.62
N THR A 416 31.70 -10.05 -31.94
CA THR A 416 33.11 -9.97 -32.33
C THR A 416 33.50 -11.16 -33.22
N ARG A 417 34.21 -10.89 -34.32
CA ARG A 417 34.71 -11.93 -35.25
C ARG A 417 36.13 -12.35 -34.93
N GLU A 418 37.00 -11.38 -34.72
CA GLU A 418 38.41 -11.51 -34.32
C GLU A 418 38.74 -10.37 -33.36
N GLY A 419 39.76 -10.55 -32.52
CA GLY A 419 40.17 -9.54 -31.53
C GLY A 419 39.96 -9.99 -30.07
N THR A 420 39.56 -9.06 -29.21
CA THR A 420 39.65 -9.23 -27.76
C THR A 420 38.33 -8.90 -27.09
N ILE A 421 38.02 -9.64 -26.02
CA ILE A 421 36.94 -9.32 -25.09
C ILE A 421 37.53 -9.14 -23.70
N VAL A 422 37.30 -7.97 -23.12
CA VAL A 422 37.86 -7.55 -21.84
C VAL A 422 36.74 -7.41 -20.83
N ALA A 423 36.78 -8.19 -19.76
CA ALA A 423 35.90 -8.02 -18.61
C ALA A 423 36.66 -7.31 -17.48
N ARG A 424 36.23 -6.09 -17.13
CA ARG A 424 36.88 -5.22 -16.16
C ARG A 424 35.99 -5.03 -14.93
N ALA A 425 36.56 -5.06 -13.73
CA ALA A 425 35.89 -4.66 -12.49
C ALA A 425 36.72 -3.60 -11.77
N MET A 426 36.08 -2.49 -11.38
CA MET A 426 36.69 -1.34 -10.72
C MET A 426 35.72 -0.69 -9.72
N ILE A 427 36.24 0.08 -8.76
CA ILE A 427 35.43 0.87 -7.84
C ILE A 427 35.05 2.21 -8.49
N GLU A 428 33.80 2.65 -8.31
CA GLU A 428 33.35 4.02 -8.59
C GLU A 428 33.34 4.89 -7.32
N ASP A 429 32.84 4.34 -6.21
CA ASP A 429 32.77 5.00 -4.90
C ASP A 429 32.90 3.98 -3.77
N GLU A 430 33.43 4.39 -2.62
CA GLU A 430 33.73 3.51 -1.50
C GLU A 430 33.26 4.08 -0.16
N GLN A 431 32.44 3.32 0.56
CA GLN A 431 31.99 3.62 1.92
C GLN A 431 32.54 2.60 2.92
N GLU A 432 32.32 2.84 4.21
CA GLU A 432 32.92 2.03 5.29
C GLU A 432 32.44 0.56 5.25
N ASP A 433 31.15 0.32 5.02
CA ASP A 433 30.55 -1.04 4.97
C ASP A 433 30.02 -1.44 3.57
N SER A 434 30.11 -0.58 2.55
CA SER A 434 29.66 -0.88 1.17
C SER A 434 30.57 -0.28 0.10
N VAL A 435 30.49 -0.82 -1.12
CA VAL A 435 31.25 -0.33 -2.29
C VAL A 435 30.34 -0.21 -3.49
N GLN A 436 30.49 0.89 -4.23
CA GLN A 436 29.90 1.04 -5.55
C GLN A 436 30.89 0.49 -6.59
N LEU A 437 30.53 -0.65 -7.17
CA LEU A 437 31.33 -1.41 -8.10
C LEU A 437 30.85 -1.19 -9.53
N ARG A 438 31.77 -0.88 -10.45
CA ARG A 438 31.53 -0.88 -11.90
C ARG A 438 32.17 -2.11 -12.53
N ILE A 439 31.37 -2.94 -13.17
CA ILE A 439 31.84 -4.06 -14.00
C ILE A 439 31.54 -3.74 -15.46
N SER A 440 32.52 -3.79 -16.34
CA SER A 440 32.34 -3.59 -17.78
C SER A 440 32.84 -4.76 -18.61
N VAL A 441 32.19 -4.99 -19.75
CA VAL A 441 32.53 -5.98 -20.76
C VAL A 441 32.71 -5.22 -22.07
N GLN A 442 33.96 -5.09 -22.49
CA GLN A 442 34.35 -4.41 -23.72
C GLN A 442 34.70 -5.42 -24.80
N ASP A 443 34.20 -5.19 -26.01
CA ASP A 443 34.43 -6.02 -27.19
C ASP A 443 34.97 -5.17 -28.35
N THR A 444 35.83 -5.74 -29.20
CA THR A 444 36.38 -5.08 -30.41
C THR A 444 35.59 -5.40 -31.68
N GLY A 445 34.28 -5.65 -31.55
CA GLY A 445 33.40 -6.10 -32.63
C GLY A 445 32.83 -4.99 -33.50
N ILE A 446 31.68 -5.26 -34.13
CA ILE A 446 31.05 -4.38 -35.12
C ILE A 446 30.53 -3.04 -34.54
N GLY A 447 30.39 -2.94 -33.22
CA GLY A 447 29.73 -1.80 -32.56
C GLY A 447 28.25 -1.63 -32.95
N LEU A 448 27.63 -0.59 -32.40
CA LEU A 448 26.20 -0.31 -32.51
C LEU A 448 25.97 1.13 -32.98
N SER A 449 24.94 1.35 -33.81
CA SER A 449 24.53 2.71 -34.18
C SER A 449 23.83 3.42 -33.02
N SER A 450 23.80 4.75 -33.03
CA SER A 450 23.09 5.53 -32.00
C SER A 450 21.58 5.25 -31.95
N GLN A 451 21.01 4.69 -33.02
CA GLN A 451 19.61 4.25 -33.07
C GLN A 451 19.45 2.90 -32.37
N ASP A 452 20.36 1.95 -32.62
CA ASP A 452 20.33 0.61 -32.01
C ASP A 452 20.53 0.67 -30.50
N VAL A 453 21.44 1.55 -30.02
CA VAL A 453 21.67 1.77 -28.58
C VAL A 453 20.39 2.17 -27.85
N ARG A 454 19.53 3.01 -28.46
CA ARG A 454 18.24 3.42 -27.83
C ARG A 454 17.21 2.30 -27.79
N ALA A 455 17.25 1.39 -28.78
CA ALA A 455 16.32 0.28 -28.87
C ALA A 455 16.77 -0.91 -28.00
N LEU A 456 18.07 -1.05 -27.71
CA LEU A 456 18.70 -2.25 -27.15
C LEU A 456 18.11 -2.79 -25.84
N PHE A 457 17.56 -1.93 -24.99
CA PHE A 457 16.94 -2.30 -23.71
C PHE A 457 15.40 -2.40 -23.78
N GLN A 458 14.82 -2.42 -24.99
CA GLN A 458 13.39 -2.68 -25.20
C GLN A 458 13.13 -4.18 -25.37
N ALA A 459 12.02 -4.67 -24.82
CA ALA A 459 11.66 -6.08 -24.94
C ALA A 459 11.43 -6.45 -26.42
N PHE A 460 12.03 -7.57 -26.85
CA PHE A 460 11.91 -8.11 -28.21
C PHE A 460 12.50 -7.25 -29.33
N SER A 461 13.33 -6.25 -29.03
CA SER A 461 14.06 -5.52 -30.05
C SER A 461 15.32 -6.29 -30.49
N GLN A 462 15.51 -6.45 -31.80
CA GLN A 462 16.75 -6.95 -32.39
C GLN A 462 17.29 -5.87 -33.34
N ALA A 463 18.59 -5.54 -33.23
CA ALA A 463 19.23 -4.47 -34.00
C ALA A 463 19.33 -4.73 -35.52
N ASP A 464 19.07 -5.96 -35.98
CA ASP A 464 19.18 -6.31 -37.40
C ASP A 464 18.09 -7.30 -37.83
N ASN A 465 17.13 -6.82 -38.64
CA ASN A 465 16.17 -7.65 -39.38
C ASN A 465 16.72 -8.11 -40.75
N SER A 466 18.01 -7.87 -41.01
CA SER A 466 18.67 -8.20 -42.28
C SER A 466 19.01 -9.70 -42.35
N LEU A 467 18.72 -10.29 -43.52
CA LEU A 467 18.58 -11.74 -43.78
C LEU A 467 19.83 -12.64 -43.60
N SER A 468 20.95 -12.19 -43.02
CA SER A 468 22.11 -13.06 -42.79
C SER A 468 21.98 -13.81 -41.46
N ARG A 469 21.21 -14.91 -41.47
CA ARG A 469 20.99 -15.83 -40.34
C ARG A 469 22.30 -16.38 -39.77
N GLN A 470 22.75 -15.80 -38.66
CA GLN A 470 23.29 -16.56 -37.53
C GLN A 470 22.23 -16.56 -36.42
N PRO A 471 22.09 -17.64 -35.62
CA PRO A 471 20.98 -17.77 -34.66
C PRO A 471 20.89 -16.57 -33.71
N GLY A 472 19.88 -15.72 -33.95
CA GLY A 472 19.52 -14.56 -33.15
C GLY A 472 18.92 -15.01 -31.82
N GLY A 473 19.40 -14.49 -30.70
CA GLY A 473 18.82 -14.78 -29.37
C GLY A 473 17.45 -14.10 -29.23
N THR A 474 16.73 -14.37 -28.15
CA THR A 474 15.35 -13.91 -27.88
C THR A 474 15.13 -12.40 -27.89
N GLY A 475 16.20 -11.61 -27.74
CA GLY A 475 16.10 -10.16 -27.48
C GLY A 475 15.61 -9.84 -26.06
N LEU A 476 15.49 -10.84 -25.18
CA LEU A 476 15.07 -10.66 -23.78
C LEU A 476 16.25 -10.55 -22.82
N GLY A 477 17.39 -11.17 -23.13
CA GLY A 477 18.54 -11.26 -22.20
C GLY A 477 18.98 -9.91 -21.62
N LEU A 478 19.14 -8.88 -22.47
CA LEU A 478 19.57 -7.54 -22.03
C LEU A 478 18.49 -6.81 -21.20
N VAL A 479 17.21 -7.03 -21.52
CA VAL A 479 16.09 -6.48 -20.74
C VAL A 479 16.00 -7.13 -19.37
N ILE A 480 16.17 -8.46 -19.30
CA ILE A 480 16.26 -9.21 -18.04
C ILE A 480 17.46 -8.71 -17.24
N SER A 481 18.62 -8.53 -17.88
CA SER A 481 19.83 -8.02 -17.23
C SER A 481 19.60 -6.64 -16.64
N LYS A 482 18.99 -5.73 -17.40
CA LYS A 482 18.61 -4.39 -16.92
C LYS A 482 17.68 -4.45 -15.72
N ARG A 483 16.62 -5.24 -15.78
CA ARG A 483 15.66 -5.35 -14.67
C ARG A 483 16.29 -5.98 -13.42
N LEU A 484 17.13 -6.99 -13.57
CA LEU A 484 17.85 -7.61 -12.45
C LEU A 484 18.75 -6.58 -11.77
N ILE A 485 19.49 -5.77 -12.54
CA ILE A 485 20.36 -4.73 -12.01
C ILE A 485 19.55 -3.62 -11.31
N GLU A 486 18.45 -3.17 -11.92
CA GLU A 486 17.53 -2.21 -11.28
C GLU A 486 16.99 -2.75 -9.93
N GLN A 487 16.65 -4.04 -9.86
CA GLN A 487 16.22 -4.67 -8.60
C GLN A 487 17.35 -4.86 -7.58
N MET A 488 18.59 -5.02 -8.05
CA MET A 488 19.78 -5.02 -7.20
C MET A 488 20.19 -3.60 -6.77
N GLY A 489 19.44 -2.56 -7.15
CA GLY A 489 19.71 -1.17 -6.79
C GLY A 489 20.85 -0.54 -7.59
N GLY A 490 21.13 -1.05 -8.79
CA GLY A 490 22.19 -0.58 -9.67
C GLY A 490 21.70 -0.03 -11.01
N GLU A 491 22.66 0.27 -11.88
CA GLU A 491 22.42 0.78 -13.24
C GLU A 491 23.18 -0.03 -14.30
N ILE A 492 22.65 -0.07 -15.52
CA ILE A 492 23.30 -0.70 -16.69
C ILE A 492 23.34 0.30 -17.84
N GLY A 493 24.44 0.30 -18.58
CA GLY A 493 24.58 1.13 -19.77
C GLY A 493 25.45 0.49 -20.85
N VAL A 494 25.53 1.19 -21.98
CA VAL A 494 26.36 0.80 -23.11
C VAL A 494 26.96 2.04 -23.76
N GLU A 495 28.24 1.95 -24.10
CA GLU A 495 28.95 2.90 -24.93
C GLU A 495 29.46 2.15 -26.17
N SER A 496 29.11 2.60 -27.37
CA SER A 496 29.49 1.89 -28.58
C SER A 496 29.63 2.83 -29.76
N THR A 497 30.66 2.57 -30.57
CA THR A 497 30.95 3.27 -31.81
C THR A 497 30.99 2.23 -32.95
N PRO A 498 30.23 2.43 -34.05
CA PRO A 498 30.23 1.50 -35.17
C PRO A 498 31.63 1.25 -35.73
N GLY A 499 32.04 -0.01 -35.78
CA GLY A 499 33.34 -0.46 -36.27
C GLY A 499 34.50 -0.45 -35.25
N GLU A 500 34.30 0.12 -34.06
CA GLU A 500 35.33 0.16 -33.01
C GLU A 500 34.98 -0.74 -31.81
N GLY A 501 33.74 -1.22 -31.72
CA GLY A 501 33.28 -2.16 -30.71
C GLY A 501 32.23 -1.59 -29.75
N SER A 502 32.01 -2.29 -28.63
CA SER A 502 31.03 -1.89 -27.61
C SER A 502 31.58 -2.14 -26.21
N GLU A 503 31.26 -1.26 -25.27
CA GLU A 503 31.47 -1.44 -23.84
C GLU A 503 30.10 -1.46 -23.14
N PHE A 504 29.74 -2.62 -22.61
CA PHE A 504 28.59 -2.78 -21.74
C PHE A 504 29.04 -2.69 -20.29
N TRP A 505 28.40 -1.87 -19.48
CA TRP A 505 28.79 -1.66 -18.10
C TRP A 505 27.61 -1.76 -17.15
N ILE A 506 27.89 -2.20 -15.93
CA ILE A 506 26.93 -2.30 -14.84
C ILE A 506 27.55 -1.64 -13.60
N SER A 507 26.76 -0.87 -12.86
CA SER A 507 27.14 -0.25 -11.59
C SER A 507 26.24 -0.81 -10.48
N LEU A 508 26.82 -1.33 -9.40
CA LEU A 508 26.12 -2.00 -8.31
C LEU A 508 26.66 -1.53 -6.96
N ASN A 509 25.79 -1.25 -6.00
CA ASN A 509 26.19 -1.00 -4.62
C ASN A 509 26.11 -2.30 -3.81
N LEU A 510 27.25 -2.81 -3.35
CA LEU A 510 27.33 -4.09 -2.65
C LEU A 510 27.97 -3.92 -1.26
N PRO A 511 27.40 -4.55 -0.21
CA PRO A 511 28.04 -4.61 1.10
C PRO A 511 29.36 -5.38 1.08
N LYS A 512 30.34 -4.91 1.85
CA LYS A 512 31.63 -5.57 2.04
C LYS A 512 31.53 -6.62 3.15
N THR A 513 32.26 -7.72 3.01
CA THR A 513 32.44 -8.70 4.11
C THR A 513 33.75 -8.42 4.84
N ARG A 514 33.79 -8.54 6.17
CA ARG A 514 34.98 -8.24 7.00
C ARG A 514 36.04 -9.37 7.03
N ASP A 515 35.83 -10.48 6.34
CA ASP A 515 36.70 -11.67 6.38
C ASP A 515 37.57 -11.78 5.11
N ASP A 516 38.63 -10.97 5.02
CA ASP A 516 39.69 -11.07 4.00
C ASP A 516 40.80 -12.06 4.42
N VAL A 517 40.43 -13.30 4.79
CA VAL A 517 41.44 -14.29 5.28
C VAL A 517 42.00 -15.18 4.16
N GLU A 518 41.34 -15.32 3.00
CA GLU A 518 41.70 -16.32 1.98
C GLU A 518 42.64 -15.86 0.85
N ASP A 519 42.98 -14.57 0.74
CA ASP A 519 43.78 -14.03 -0.39
C ASP A 519 45.13 -13.38 -0.02
N LEU A 520 45.60 -13.54 1.22
CA LEU A 520 47.00 -13.25 1.53
C LEU A 520 47.92 -14.17 0.70
N PRO A 521 49.01 -13.64 0.07
CA PRO A 521 49.93 -14.46 -0.72
C PRO A 521 50.48 -15.57 0.16
N SER A 522 50.34 -16.80 -0.32
CA SER A 522 50.85 -17.96 0.39
C SER A 522 52.37 -17.84 0.54
N ALA A 523 52.90 -18.16 1.73
CA ALA A 523 54.32 -18.13 2.06
C ALA A 523 55.30 -18.77 1.04
N PRO A 524 54.96 -19.82 0.23
CA PRO A 524 55.91 -20.45 -0.67
C PRO A 524 56.15 -19.71 -2.01
N LEU A 525 55.37 -18.68 -2.36
CA LEU A 525 55.54 -17.93 -3.62
C LEU A 525 56.28 -16.60 -3.45
N LEU A 526 56.35 -16.09 -2.22
CA LEU A 526 56.95 -14.79 -1.90
C LEU A 526 58.45 -14.78 -2.20
N GLY A 527 58.87 -13.83 -3.05
CA GLY A 527 60.28 -13.58 -3.36
C GLY A 527 60.86 -14.40 -4.51
N HIS A 528 60.08 -15.28 -5.14
CA HIS A 528 60.50 -15.97 -6.37
C HIS A 528 60.31 -15.09 -7.61
N ARG A 529 61.17 -15.29 -8.61
CA ARG A 529 61.15 -14.56 -9.89
C ARG A 529 60.50 -15.39 -10.97
N VAL A 530 59.65 -14.75 -11.77
CA VAL A 530 58.91 -15.40 -12.85
C VAL A 530 59.08 -14.65 -14.18
N ALA A 531 59.47 -15.37 -15.23
CA ALA A 531 59.41 -14.89 -16.60
C ALA A 531 58.00 -15.10 -17.16
N VAL A 532 57.47 -14.09 -17.86
CA VAL A 532 56.16 -14.20 -18.51
C VAL A 532 56.31 -13.99 -20.00
N LEU A 533 55.81 -14.92 -20.81
CA LEU A 533 55.65 -14.75 -22.25
C LEU A 533 54.16 -14.75 -22.57
N GLU A 534 53.66 -13.65 -23.11
CA GLU A 534 52.29 -13.58 -23.61
C GLU A 534 52.26 -12.55 -24.74
N ASN A 535 51.83 -12.98 -25.93
CA ASN A 535 51.86 -12.16 -27.14
C ASN A 535 50.78 -11.08 -27.10
N HIS A 536 49.63 -11.37 -26.48
CA HIS A 536 48.53 -10.42 -26.40
C HIS A 536 48.75 -9.39 -25.29
N GLU A 537 48.82 -8.09 -25.64
CA GLU A 537 49.22 -7.01 -24.72
C GLU A 537 48.37 -6.95 -23.44
N LEU A 538 47.04 -6.94 -23.57
CA LEU A 538 46.14 -6.87 -22.41
C LEU A 538 46.16 -8.16 -21.57
N ALA A 539 46.39 -9.32 -22.19
CA ALA A 539 46.47 -10.59 -21.49
C ALA A 539 47.78 -10.68 -20.69
N ARG A 540 48.87 -10.15 -21.27
CA ARG A 540 50.18 -10.02 -20.61
C ARG A 540 50.12 -9.11 -19.40
N GLN A 541 49.46 -7.94 -19.52
CA GLN A 541 49.25 -7.04 -18.38
C GLN A 541 48.39 -7.70 -17.28
N ALA A 542 47.29 -8.35 -17.65
CA ALA A 542 46.44 -9.07 -16.70
C ALA A 542 47.22 -10.18 -15.97
N LEU A 543 47.96 -11.00 -16.72
CA LEU A 543 48.76 -12.09 -16.17
C LEU A 543 49.89 -11.58 -15.28
N GLN A 544 50.55 -10.49 -15.67
CA GLN A 544 51.56 -9.83 -14.84
C GLN A 544 50.99 -9.42 -13.49
N HIS A 545 49.85 -8.72 -13.48
CA HIS A 545 49.21 -8.32 -12.22
C HIS A 545 48.78 -9.53 -11.37
N GLN A 546 48.26 -10.60 -11.98
CA GLN A 546 47.90 -11.83 -11.26
C GLN A 546 49.11 -12.51 -10.59
N LEU A 547 50.27 -12.50 -11.24
CA LEU A 547 51.50 -13.09 -10.72
C LEU A 547 52.13 -12.22 -9.64
N GLU A 548 52.12 -10.90 -9.82
CA GLU A 548 52.52 -9.94 -8.78
C GLU A 548 51.63 -10.05 -7.53
N ASP A 549 50.31 -10.23 -7.70
CA ASP A 549 49.36 -10.47 -6.60
C ASP A 549 49.68 -11.77 -5.84
N CYS A 550 50.35 -12.73 -6.48
CA CYS A 550 50.84 -13.95 -5.82
C CYS A 550 52.16 -13.75 -5.04
N GLY A 551 52.76 -12.54 -5.07
CA GLY A 551 54.02 -12.22 -4.41
C GLY A 551 55.28 -12.51 -5.23
N LEU A 552 55.15 -12.70 -6.55
CA LEU A 552 56.25 -12.98 -7.48
C LEU A 552 56.83 -11.71 -8.10
N GLU A 553 58.14 -11.70 -8.34
CA GLU A 553 58.83 -10.67 -9.14
C GLU A 553 58.73 -11.02 -10.63
N VAL A 554 57.90 -10.28 -11.37
CA VAL A 554 57.56 -10.61 -12.78
C VAL A 554 58.47 -9.88 -13.77
N THR A 555 59.05 -10.61 -14.72
CA THR A 555 59.78 -10.05 -15.87
C THR A 555 59.08 -10.44 -17.18
N PRO A 556 58.49 -9.48 -17.94
CA PRO A 556 57.77 -9.78 -19.17
C PRO A 556 58.72 -9.91 -20.38
N PHE A 557 58.40 -10.84 -21.26
CA PHE A 557 59.08 -11.11 -22.54
C PHE A 557 58.05 -11.18 -23.68
N THR A 558 58.48 -10.85 -24.89
CA THR A 558 57.63 -10.81 -26.10
C THR A 558 57.94 -11.91 -27.11
N SER A 559 59.04 -12.65 -26.92
CA SER A 559 59.38 -13.79 -27.74
C SER A 559 60.03 -14.88 -26.91
N LEU A 560 59.85 -16.12 -27.33
CA LEU A 560 60.43 -17.28 -26.66
C LEU A 560 61.96 -17.20 -26.62
N GLU A 561 62.59 -16.75 -27.71
CA GLU A 561 64.05 -16.57 -27.78
C GLU A 561 64.57 -15.55 -26.77
N SER A 562 63.90 -14.40 -26.65
CA SER A 562 64.24 -13.36 -25.67
C SER A 562 64.09 -13.86 -24.23
N LEU A 563 63.05 -14.67 -23.98
CA LEU A 563 62.83 -15.31 -22.68
C LEU A 563 63.96 -16.30 -22.35
N THR A 564 64.32 -17.21 -23.25
CA THR A 564 65.44 -18.14 -23.02
C THR A 564 66.77 -17.42 -22.80
N ASN A 565 67.06 -16.37 -23.58
CA ASN A 565 68.28 -15.56 -23.40
C ASN A 565 68.29 -14.81 -22.06
N GLY A 566 67.14 -14.27 -21.64
CA GLY A 566 66.97 -13.60 -20.36
C GLY A 566 67.18 -14.56 -19.18
N ILE A 567 66.57 -15.74 -19.22
CA ILE A 567 66.73 -16.77 -18.18
C ILE A 567 68.18 -17.27 -18.13
N THR A 568 68.79 -17.54 -19.28
CA THR A 568 70.20 -18.01 -19.36
C THR A 568 71.17 -16.96 -18.79
N SER A 569 70.95 -15.67 -19.09
CA SER A 569 71.78 -14.59 -18.57
C SER A 569 71.59 -14.40 -17.06
N ALA A 570 70.36 -14.55 -16.57
CA ALA A 570 70.02 -14.41 -15.16
C ALA A 570 70.50 -15.59 -14.29
N HIS A 571 70.57 -16.80 -14.87
CA HIS A 571 70.94 -18.04 -14.19
C HIS A 571 72.34 -18.00 -13.50
N GLN A 572 73.28 -17.19 -14.02
CA GLN A 572 74.63 -17.06 -13.47
C GLN A 572 74.79 -15.91 -12.44
N THR A 573 73.69 -15.24 -12.09
CA THR A 573 73.68 -14.09 -11.18
C THR A 573 72.76 -14.35 -9.99
N ASP A 574 72.80 -13.50 -8.96
CA ASP A 574 71.87 -13.55 -7.82
C ASP A 574 70.41 -13.15 -8.20
N GLN A 575 70.14 -13.12 -9.52
CA GLN A 575 68.88 -12.72 -10.14
C GLN A 575 68.22 -13.89 -10.90
N ALA A 576 68.57 -15.13 -10.59
CA ALA A 576 68.05 -16.31 -11.26
C ALA A 576 66.51 -16.32 -11.31
N ILE A 577 65.98 -16.73 -12.47
CA ILE A 577 64.54 -16.83 -12.71
C ILE A 577 64.17 -18.31 -12.61
N ASP A 578 63.45 -18.65 -11.54
CA ASP A 578 63.16 -20.05 -11.21
C ASP A 578 61.84 -20.54 -11.83
N LEU A 579 61.01 -19.61 -12.35
CA LEU A 579 59.69 -19.90 -12.94
C LEU A 579 59.51 -19.23 -14.29
N ALA A 580 58.79 -19.87 -15.19
CA ALA A 580 58.33 -19.27 -16.44
C ALA A 580 56.86 -19.59 -16.70
N VAL A 581 56.05 -18.59 -17.07
CA VAL A 581 54.66 -18.76 -17.50
C VAL A 581 54.57 -18.39 -18.99
N LEU A 582 54.19 -19.35 -19.83
CA LEU A 582 54.18 -19.23 -21.27
C LEU A 582 52.76 -19.29 -21.82
N GLY A 583 52.21 -18.15 -22.25
CA GLY A 583 51.03 -18.04 -23.08
C GLY A 583 51.33 -18.39 -24.54
N VAL A 584 50.83 -19.52 -25.00
CA VAL A 584 51.11 -20.06 -26.34
C VAL A 584 49.83 -20.40 -27.09
N THR A 585 49.88 -20.27 -28.40
CA THR A 585 48.86 -20.77 -29.33
C THR A 585 49.53 -21.68 -30.35
N ALA A 586 48.80 -22.65 -30.91
CA ALA A 586 49.35 -23.56 -31.91
C ALA A 586 49.82 -22.84 -33.19
N ASN A 587 49.23 -21.67 -33.47
CA ASN A 587 49.64 -20.81 -34.59
C ASN A 587 50.99 -20.13 -34.33
N ASP A 588 51.24 -19.69 -33.09
CA ASP A 588 52.48 -18.98 -32.75
C ASP A 588 53.64 -19.95 -32.48
N ILE A 589 53.40 -20.95 -31.62
CA ILE A 589 54.41 -21.92 -31.20
C ILE A 589 53.80 -23.32 -31.30
N PRO A 590 54.15 -24.09 -32.35
CA PRO A 590 53.72 -25.47 -32.48
C PRO A 590 54.17 -26.34 -31.29
N PRO A 591 53.35 -27.29 -30.84
CA PRO A 591 53.66 -28.13 -29.68
C PRO A 591 55.01 -28.86 -29.76
N GLU A 592 55.44 -29.26 -30.96
CA GLU A 592 56.69 -29.98 -31.18
C GLU A 592 57.92 -29.09 -30.91
N ARG A 593 57.83 -27.80 -31.27
CA ARG A 593 58.88 -26.82 -30.99
C ARG A 593 58.89 -26.41 -29.52
N LEU A 594 57.71 -26.31 -28.91
CA LEU A 594 57.59 -25.97 -27.50
C LEU A 594 58.34 -26.97 -26.62
N ASN A 595 58.19 -28.28 -26.88
CA ASN A 595 58.83 -29.33 -26.08
C ASN A 595 60.36 -29.20 -26.03
N GLN A 596 61.01 -28.85 -27.15
CA GLN A 596 62.46 -28.62 -27.17
C GLN A 596 62.88 -27.47 -26.25
N HIS A 597 62.16 -26.36 -26.29
CA HIS A 597 62.43 -25.21 -25.44
C HIS A 597 62.10 -25.46 -23.95
N LEU A 598 61.07 -26.25 -23.65
CA LEU A 598 60.76 -26.66 -22.28
C LEU A 598 61.92 -27.46 -21.67
N TRP A 599 62.50 -28.38 -22.44
CA TRP A 599 63.69 -29.11 -22.02
C TRP A 599 64.86 -28.17 -21.71
N ASP A 600 65.16 -27.22 -22.59
CA ASP A 600 66.25 -26.26 -22.37
C ASP A 600 66.05 -25.44 -21.09
N LEU A 601 64.82 -25.00 -20.82
CA LEU A 601 64.46 -24.24 -19.62
C LEU A 601 64.55 -25.09 -18.34
N GLU A 602 64.12 -26.35 -18.40
CA GLU A 602 64.24 -27.27 -17.26
C GLU A 602 65.70 -27.57 -16.90
N HIS A 603 66.60 -27.65 -17.88
CA HIS A 603 68.05 -27.82 -17.64
C HIS A 603 68.68 -26.61 -16.94
N LEU A 604 68.10 -25.41 -17.12
CA LEU A 604 68.48 -24.18 -16.42
C LEU A 604 67.84 -24.08 -15.02
N GLY A 605 67.15 -25.14 -14.55
CA GLY A 605 66.48 -25.16 -13.25
C GLY A 605 65.17 -24.36 -13.21
N CYS A 606 64.70 -23.85 -14.34
CA CYS A 606 63.47 -23.06 -14.44
C CYS A 606 62.25 -23.98 -14.60
N LYS A 607 61.24 -23.82 -13.74
CA LYS A 607 59.97 -24.56 -13.81
C LYS A 607 58.98 -23.82 -14.68
N VAL A 608 58.36 -24.52 -15.63
CA VAL A 608 57.52 -23.89 -16.65
C VAL A 608 56.05 -24.26 -16.47
N LEU A 609 55.18 -23.26 -16.61
CA LEU A 609 53.73 -23.40 -16.73
C LEU A 609 53.28 -22.88 -18.09
N VAL A 610 52.58 -23.72 -18.85
CA VAL A 610 52.08 -23.38 -20.20
C VAL A 610 50.59 -23.05 -20.13
N LEU A 611 50.20 -21.90 -20.70
CA LEU A 611 48.84 -21.44 -20.87
C LEU A 611 48.44 -21.53 -22.36
N CYS A 612 47.41 -22.31 -22.69
CA CYS A 612 46.95 -22.46 -24.07
C CYS A 612 45.43 -22.24 -24.21
N PRO A 613 44.91 -21.94 -25.41
CA PRO A 613 43.47 -21.91 -25.65
C PRO A 613 42.79 -23.24 -25.27
N THR A 614 41.56 -23.16 -24.75
CA THR A 614 40.79 -24.34 -24.31
C THR A 614 40.58 -25.37 -25.41
N THR A 615 40.40 -24.91 -26.65
CA THR A 615 40.22 -25.74 -27.84
C THR A 615 41.49 -26.49 -28.25
N GLU A 616 42.66 -25.97 -27.87
CA GLU A 616 43.98 -26.50 -28.23
C GLU A 616 44.61 -27.33 -27.11
N GLN A 617 43.97 -27.41 -25.94
CA GLN A 617 44.51 -28.08 -24.76
C GLN A 617 44.86 -29.56 -25.01
N MET A 618 44.03 -30.27 -25.79
CA MET A 618 44.32 -31.66 -26.16
C MET A 618 45.61 -31.78 -27.00
N LEU A 619 45.83 -30.84 -27.92
CA LEU A 619 46.99 -30.80 -28.80
C LEU A 619 48.29 -30.61 -28.00
N PHE A 620 48.31 -29.64 -27.08
CA PHE A 620 49.49 -29.35 -26.25
C PHE A 620 49.76 -30.43 -25.20
N ASN A 621 48.72 -31.09 -24.67
CA ASN A 621 48.87 -32.15 -23.67
C ASN A 621 49.66 -33.38 -24.18
N GLN A 622 49.75 -33.58 -25.50
CA GLN A 622 50.55 -34.66 -26.09
C GLN A 622 52.06 -34.36 -26.11
N SER A 623 52.44 -33.08 -26.08
CA SER A 623 53.83 -32.64 -26.29
C SER A 623 54.49 -32.07 -25.03
N VAL A 624 53.71 -31.66 -24.02
CA VAL A 624 54.23 -31.15 -22.75
C VAL A 624 54.53 -32.32 -21.79
N PRO A 625 55.76 -32.46 -21.25
CA PRO A 625 56.09 -33.54 -20.32
C PRO A 625 55.25 -33.43 -19.04
N ASN A 626 54.70 -34.55 -18.56
CA ASN A 626 53.71 -34.52 -17.48
C ASN A 626 54.21 -35.27 -16.24
N PRO A 627 54.49 -34.55 -15.14
CA PRO A 627 54.51 -35.19 -13.83
C PRO A 627 53.52 -34.61 -12.81
N ASN A 628 53.00 -33.37 -12.90
CA ASN A 628 51.89 -32.80 -12.09
C ASN A 628 51.60 -31.32 -12.46
N SER A 629 50.67 -31.05 -13.41
CA SER A 629 50.02 -29.74 -13.67
C SER A 629 50.83 -28.58 -14.30
N GLN A 630 51.63 -28.84 -15.34
CA GLN A 630 52.34 -27.80 -16.13
C GLN A 630 51.54 -27.19 -17.29
N LEU A 631 50.29 -27.60 -17.52
CA LEU A 631 49.45 -27.10 -18.61
C LEU A 631 48.10 -26.61 -18.08
N GLN A 632 47.72 -25.38 -18.43
CA GLN A 632 46.45 -24.78 -18.04
C GLN A 632 45.77 -24.10 -19.24
N ALA A 633 44.44 -24.15 -19.29
CA ALA A 633 43.68 -23.43 -20.31
C ALA A 633 43.58 -21.94 -19.96
N LYS A 634 43.63 -21.08 -20.99
CA LYS A 634 43.22 -19.69 -20.92
C LYS A 634 41.69 -19.58 -20.77
N PRO A 635 41.14 -18.52 -20.16
CA PRO A 635 41.86 -17.46 -19.43
C PRO A 635 42.47 -17.99 -18.12
N ALA A 636 43.60 -17.42 -17.70
CA ALA A 636 44.27 -17.82 -16.47
C ALA A 636 43.42 -17.45 -15.24
N CYS A 637 42.88 -18.45 -14.54
CA CYS A 637 42.19 -18.24 -13.26
C CYS A 637 43.23 -18.11 -12.14
N THR A 638 43.14 -17.05 -11.34
CA THR A 638 44.13 -16.72 -10.29
C THR A 638 44.32 -17.86 -9.29
N ARG A 639 43.23 -18.50 -8.83
CA ARG A 639 43.30 -19.62 -7.87
C ARG A 639 43.98 -20.86 -8.45
N LYS A 640 43.72 -21.18 -9.73
CA LYS A 640 44.35 -22.32 -10.43
C LYS A 640 45.81 -22.04 -10.73
N LEU A 641 46.11 -20.81 -11.18
CA LEU A 641 47.46 -20.33 -11.44
C LEU A 641 48.31 -20.38 -10.16
N ARG A 642 47.81 -19.82 -9.06
CA ARG A 642 48.47 -19.84 -7.74
C ARG A 642 48.75 -21.27 -7.26
N ARG A 643 47.78 -22.18 -7.40
CA ARG A 643 47.94 -23.60 -7.03
C ARG A 643 49.01 -24.27 -7.89
N ALA A 644 48.94 -24.13 -9.21
CA ALA A 644 49.89 -24.74 -10.13
C ALA A 644 51.33 -24.24 -9.86
N LEU A 645 51.51 -22.94 -9.66
CA LEU A 645 52.82 -22.36 -9.34
C LEU A 645 53.34 -22.84 -7.98
N SER A 646 52.48 -22.91 -6.95
CA SER A 646 52.87 -23.44 -5.64
C SER A 646 53.27 -24.91 -5.71
N ASP A 647 52.56 -25.72 -6.49
CA ASP A 647 52.85 -27.15 -6.68
C ASP A 647 54.16 -27.35 -7.47
N LEU A 648 54.54 -26.41 -8.34
CA LEU A 648 55.81 -26.42 -9.09
C LEU A 648 57.03 -26.09 -8.22
N ILE A 649 56.92 -25.15 -7.28
CA ILE A 649 58.02 -24.72 -6.40
C ILE A 649 58.18 -25.66 -5.20
N SER A 650 57.06 -26.03 -4.59
CA SER A 650 57.01 -26.87 -3.40
C SER A 650 56.14 -28.10 -3.70
N PRO A 651 56.66 -29.11 -4.42
CA PRO A 651 55.92 -30.32 -4.69
C PRO A 651 55.59 -30.98 -3.35
N ARG A 652 54.31 -30.95 -2.96
CA ARG A 652 53.85 -31.67 -1.78
C ARG A 652 54.24 -33.15 -1.96
N PRO A 653 54.74 -33.86 -0.92
CA PRO A 653 54.82 -35.31 -0.98
C PRO A 653 53.42 -35.80 -1.34
N SER A 654 53.33 -36.52 -2.45
CA SER A 654 52.06 -36.84 -3.09
C SER A 654 51.11 -37.49 -2.07
N ARG A 655 50.06 -36.76 -1.67
CA ARG A 655 48.77 -37.41 -1.53
C ARG A 655 48.42 -37.77 -2.96
N SER A 656 48.70 -39.02 -3.30
CA SER A 656 48.35 -39.68 -4.55
C SER A 656 46.94 -39.28 -5.00
N GLU A 657 46.85 -38.34 -5.95
CA GLU A 657 45.86 -38.47 -7.01
C GLU A 657 46.20 -39.75 -7.79
N PRO A 658 45.18 -40.47 -8.30
CA PRO A 658 45.24 -41.90 -8.57
C PRO A 658 46.14 -42.20 -9.78
N GLY A 659 47.45 -42.25 -9.53
CA GLY A 659 48.39 -42.95 -10.38
C GLY A 659 48.13 -44.44 -10.24
N GLU A 660 47.55 -45.02 -11.28
CA GLU A 660 47.18 -46.43 -11.45
C GLU A 660 46.37 -47.07 -10.29
N PRO A 661 45.29 -47.81 -10.55
CA PRO A 661 44.47 -48.40 -9.50
C PRO A 661 45.23 -49.51 -8.76
N LEU A 662 46.01 -49.14 -7.74
CA LEU A 662 46.53 -50.04 -6.71
C LEU A 662 45.44 -50.25 -5.64
N SER A 663 44.33 -50.86 -6.04
CA SER A 663 43.40 -51.55 -5.14
C SER A 663 42.39 -52.34 -5.97
N SER A 664 42.50 -53.66 -5.93
CA SER A 664 41.66 -54.61 -6.65
C SER A 664 40.33 -54.92 -5.94
N ARG A 665 39.89 -54.12 -4.94
CA ARG A 665 38.66 -54.38 -4.17
C ARG A 665 37.54 -53.41 -4.52
N ALA A 666 36.32 -53.93 -4.56
CA ALA A 666 35.10 -53.16 -4.73
C ALA A 666 34.88 -52.19 -3.55
N PRO A 667 34.52 -50.91 -3.79
CA PRO A 667 34.16 -49.97 -2.72
C PRO A 667 32.89 -50.44 -2.01
N ARG A 668 32.88 -50.39 -0.67
CA ARG A 668 31.70 -50.68 0.16
C ARG A 668 30.93 -49.38 0.41
N VAL A 669 29.75 -49.23 -0.17
CA VAL A 669 28.94 -48.00 -0.06
C VAL A 669 27.68 -48.29 0.75
N LEU A 670 27.36 -47.43 1.71
CA LEU A 670 26.07 -47.43 2.40
C LEU A 670 25.14 -46.44 1.71
N CYS A 671 24.00 -46.90 1.20
CA CYS A 671 22.97 -46.03 0.61
C CYS A 671 21.80 -45.92 1.58
N VAL A 672 21.36 -44.69 1.83
CA VAL A 672 20.27 -44.36 2.76
C VAL A 672 19.27 -43.47 2.05
N ASP A 673 18.04 -43.96 1.86
CA ASP A 673 16.92 -43.23 1.24
C ASP A 673 15.62 -43.86 1.76
N ASP A 674 14.63 -43.04 2.12
CA ASP A 674 13.34 -43.52 2.66
C ASP A 674 12.39 -44.00 1.55
N ASN A 675 12.70 -43.66 0.29
CA ASN A 675 11.95 -44.12 -0.86
C ASN A 675 12.58 -45.39 -1.47
N PRO A 676 11.88 -46.54 -1.43
CA PRO A 676 12.42 -47.81 -1.90
C PRO A 676 12.80 -47.81 -3.39
N ALA A 677 12.13 -46.99 -4.21
CA ALA A 677 12.45 -46.88 -5.64
C ALA A 677 13.77 -46.13 -5.88
N ASN A 678 14.04 -45.07 -5.12
CA ASN A 678 15.30 -44.32 -5.20
C ASN A 678 16.46 -45.14 -4.63
N LEU A 679 16.22 -45.80 -3.51
CA LEU A 679 17.19 -46.67 -2.85
C LEU A 679 17.62 -47.80 -3.80
N LEU A 680 16.65 -48.47 -4.44
CA LEU A 680 16.91 -49.53 -5.43
C LEU A 680 17.63 -49.00 -6.68
N LEU A 681 17.29 -47.81 -7.15
CA LEU A 681 17.96 -47.18 -8.30
C LEU A 681 19.44 -46.92 -8.00
N VAL A 682 19.73 -46.22 -6.90
CA VAL A 682 21.11 -45.87 -6.50
C VAL A 682 21.92 -47.13 -6.19
N GLN A 683 21.29 -48.11 -5.53
CA GLN A 683 21.89 -49.43 -5.30
C GLN A 683 22.25 -50.11 -6.62
N THR A 684 21.31 -50.22 -7.56
CA THR A 684 21.55 -50.88 -8.85
C THR A 684 22.67 -50.19 -9.63
N LEU A 685 22.65 -48.86 -9.72
CA LEU A 685 23.67 -48.09 -10.45
C LEU A 685 25.08 -48.33 -9.86
N LEU A 686 25.21 -48.34 -8.53
CA LEU A 686 26.49 -48.56 -7.87
C LEU A 686 26.96 -50.02 -7.95
N GLU A 687 26.05 -50.98 -7.83
CA GLU A 687 26.35 -52.42 -7.97
C GLU A 687 26.77 -52.77 -9.39
N ASP A 688 26.08 -52.25 -10.41
CA ASP A 688 26.43 -52.40 -11.83
C ASP A 688 27.83 -51.84 -12.13
N MET A 689 28.21 -50.76 -11.45
CA MET A 689 29.53 -50.14 -11.52
C MET A 689 30.60 -50.85 -10.66
N GLY A 690 30.24 -51.94 -9.98
CA GLY A 690 31.14 -52.82 -9.24
C GLY A 690 31.37 -52.44 -7.77
N ALA A 691 30.50 -51.63 -7.16
CA ALA A 691 30.48 -51.40 -5.71
C ALA A 691 29.79 -52.55 -4.96
N ARG A 692 30.11 -52.72 -3.67
CA ARG A 692 29.30 -53.50 -2.74
C ARG A 692 28.40 -52.54 -1.97
N VAL A 693 27.11 -52.57 -2.26
CA VAL A 693 26.17 -51.63 -1.64
C VAL A 693 25.42 -52.30 -0.50
N ARG A 694 25.28 -51.60 0.63
CA ARG A 694 24.26 -51.92 1.65
C ARG A 694 23.22 -50.82 1.61
N ALA A 695 21.97 -51.18 1.37
CA ALA A 695 20.84 -50.26 1.34
C ALA A 695 20.09 -50.29 2.68
N VAL A 696 19.73 -49.13 3.21
CA VAL A 696 18.91 -48.99 4.43
C VAL A 696 17.89 -47.85 4.25
N GLU A 697 16.72 -48.00 4.87
CA GLU A 697 15.55 -47.14 4.61
C GLU A 697 15.39 -45.97 5.61
N SER A 698 16.29 -45.81 6.58
CA SER A 698 16.19 -44.75 7.59
C SER A 698 17.52 -44.33 8.21
N GLY A 699 17.57 -43.11 8.74
CA GLY A 699 18.70 -42.57 9.49
C GLY A 699 19.12 -43.43 10.70
N TYR A 700 18.15 -43.98 11.44
CA TYR A 700 18.43 -44.90 12.57
C TYR A 700 19.14 -46.17 12.10
N ALA A 701 18.66 -46.78 11.01
CA ALA A 701 19.28 -47.96 10.41
C ALA A 701 20.67 -47.65 9.84
N ALA A 702 20.90 -46.42 9.35
CA ALA A 702 22.21 -45.98 8.90
C ALA A 702 23.23 -45.90 10.04
N VAL A 703 22.86 -45.30 11.18
CA VAL A 703 23.72 -45.24 12.37
C VAL A 703 24.04 -46.64 12.89
N ASP A 704 23.06 -47.53 12.95
CA ASP A 704 23.29 -48.92 13.39
C ASP A 704 24.16 -49.71 12.41
N ALA A 705 23.99 -49.51 11.10
CA ALA A 705 24.82 -50.14 10.08
C ALA A 705 26.28 -49.69 10.19
N VAL A 706 26.54 -48.39 10.36
CA VAL A 706 27.91 -47.84 10.52
C VAL A 706 28.58 -48.34 11.81
N LYS A 707 27.81 -48.61 12.87
CA LYS A 707 28.34 -49.21 14.11
C LYS A 707 28.72 -50.68 13.97
N GLN A 708 28.05 -51.41 13.09
CA GLN A 708 28.22 -52.86 12.91
C GLN A 708 29.22 -53.21 11.81
N ASP A 709 29.30 -52.39 10.76
CA ASP A 709 30.07 -52.65 9.54
C ASP A 709 30.99 -51.48 9.18
N THR A 710 32.01 -51.77 8.37
CA THR A 710 32.91 -50.76 7.80
C THR A 710 32.50 -50.40 6.37
N PHE A 711 32.35 -49.12 6.08
CA PHE A 711 32.06 -48.58 4.74
C PHE A 711 33.20 -47.68 4.26
N ASP A 712 33.29 -47.50 2.94
CA ASP A 712 34.22 -46.56 2.30
C ASP A 712 33.51 -45.22 1.99
N LEU A 713 32.17 -45.21 1.86
CA LEU A 713 31.35 -44.02 1.59
C LEU A 713 29.91 -44.23 2.09
N VAL A 714 29.26 -43.18 2.56
CA VAL A 714 27.81 -43.13 2.79
C VAL A 714 27.16 -42.15 1.81
N LEU A 715 26.14 -42.59 1.08
CA LEU A 715 25.21 -41.74 0.35
C LEU A 715 23.94 -41.59 1.19
N MET A 716 23.66 -40.38 1.66
CA MET A 716 22.63 -40.10 2.67
C MET A 716 21.57 -39.17 2.12
N ASP A 717 20.31 -39.61 2.02
CA ASP A 717 19.20 -38.70 1.72
C ASP A 717 19.03 -37.67 2.84
N VAL A 718 18.79 -36.41 2.46
CA VAL A 718 18.68 -35.32 3.43
C VAL A 718 17.34 -35.36 4.15
N GLN A 719 16.27 -35.65 3.42
CA GLN A 719 14.90 -35.63 3.92
C GLN A 719 14.42 -37.05 4.16
N MET A 720 14.39 -37.47 5.42
CA MET A 720 13.87 -38.78 5.84
C MET A 720 13.00 -38.61 7.10
N PRO A 721 11.93 -39.41 7.26
CA PRO A 721 11.07 -39.37 8.44
C PRO A 721 11.79 -39.87 9.70
N GLY A 722 11.51 -39.22 10.84
CA GLY A 722 12.08 -39.58 12.14
C GLY A 722 13.44 -38.94 12.38
N MET A 723 14.51 -39.54 11.85
CA MET A 723 15.88 -39.01 11.93
C MET A 723 16.30 -38.57 10.53
N ASP A 724 16.44 -37.26 10.33
CA ASP A 724 16.82 -36.70 9.03
C ASP A 724 18.31 -36.96 8.71
N GLY A 725 18.73 -36.74 7.46
CA GLY A 725 20.10 -37.04 7.04
C GLY A 725 21.18 -36.25 7.80
N ARG A 726 20.84 -35.05 8.28
CA ARG A 726 21.75 -34.18 9.06
C ARG A 726 21.92 -34.71 10.47
N GLN A 727 20.82 -35.03 11.14
CA GLN A 727 20.82 -35.67 12.47
C GLN A 727 21.52 -37.02 12.43
N SER A 728 21.33 -37.79 11.35
CA SER A 728 22.03 -39.06 11.13
C SER A 728 23.54 -38.86 11.00
N THR A 729 23.96 -37.84 10.25
CA THR A 729 25.38 -37.50 10.06
C THR A 729 26.00 -37.03 11.38
N GLU A 730 25.33 -36.16 12.13
CA GLU A 730 25.78 -35.68 13.43
C GLU A 730 25.96 -36.84 14.44
N ALA A 731 25.02 -37.79 14.46
CA ALA A 731 25.13 -39.01 15.27
C ALA A 731 26.30 -39.92 14.86
N ILE A 732 26.57 -40.06 13.55
CA ILE A 732 27.75 -40.77 13.04
C ILE A 732 29.02 -40.06 13.48
N ARG A 733 29.11 -38.73 13.33
CA ARG A 733 30.28 -37.93 13.73
C ARG A 733 30.54 -37.97 15.23
N GLN A 734 29.50 -37.94 16.05
CA GLN A 734 29.63 -38.04 17.50
C GLN A 734 30.21 -39.42 17.89
N TRP A 735 29.70 -40.50 17.30
CA TRP A 735 30.24 -41.85 17.51
C TRP A 735 31.69 -41.99 17.00
N GLU A 736 32.03 -41.37 15.88
CA GLU A 736 33.41 -41.32 15.37
C GLU A 736 34.34 -40.55 16.31
N SER A 737 33.89 -39.44 16.91
CA SER A 737 34.72 -38.63 17.82
C SER A 737 35.17 -39.39 19.08
N GLU A 738 34.44 -40.42 19.47
CA GLU A 738 34.77 -41.31 20.59
C GLU A 738 35.82 -42.37 20.23
N ARG A 739 36.23 -42.48 18.96
CA ARG A 739 37.23 -43.43 18.46
C ARG A 739 38.30 -42.73 17.62
N SER A 740 39.57 -43.03 17.88
CA SER A 740 40.68 -42.52 17.05
C SER A 740 40.73 -43.24 15.68
N GLY A 741 39.87 -42.83 14.75
CA GLY A 741 39.80 -43.33 13.37
C GLY A 741 39.66 -42.21 12.35
N THR A 742 39.88 -42.51 11.07
CA THR A 742 39.61 -41.58 9.97
C THR A 742 38.09 -41.41 9.78
N PRO A 743 37.58 -40.19 9.62
CA PRO A 743 36.15 -39.96 9.44
C PRO A 743 35.64 -40.60 8.14
N LEU A 744 34.53 -41.33 8.22
CA LEU A 744 33.82 -41.94 7.09
C LEU A 744 33.20 -40.84 6.22
N PRO A 745 33.49 -40.81 4.91
CA PRO A 745 32.87 -39.81 4.04
C PRO A 745 31.34 -39.97 3.95
N VAL A 746 30.60 -38.89 4.19
CA VAL A 746 29.14 -38.83 4.08
C VAL A 746 28.74 -37.79 3.04
N VAL A 747 28.09 -38.23 1.96
CA VAL A 747 27.67 -37.39 0.85
C VAL A 747 26.14 -37.31 0.81
N ALA A 748 25.63 -36.08 0.85
CA ALA A 748 24.20 -35.80 0.85
C ALA A 748 23.55 -36.08 -0.52
N LEU A 749 22.38 -36.71 -0.56
CA LEU A 749 21.51 -36.76 -1.72
C LEU A 749 20.40 -35.73 -1.51
N THR A 750 20.32 -34.69 -2.35
CA THR A 750 19.32 -33.61 -2.20
C THR A 750 18.51 -33.42 -3.49
N ALA A 751 17.24 -33.05 -3.38
CA ALA A 751 16.37 -32.75 -4.51
C ALA A 751 16.67 -31.39 -5.17
N HIS A 752 17.27 -30.44 -4.44
CA HIS A 752 17.69 -29.13 -4.94
C HIS A 752 19.05 -28.75 -4.34
N ALA A 753 19.95 -28.17 -5.13
CA ALA A 753 21.21 -27.60 -4.64
C ALA A 753 21.13 -26.08 -4.60
N MET A 754 20.30 -25.54 -3.71
CA MET A 754 20.39 -24.12 -3.37
C MET A 754 21.60 -23.89 -2.44
N ALA A 755 22.28 -22.76 -2.56
CA ALA A 755 23.52 -22.48 -1.84
C ALA A 755 23.36 -22.52 -0.30
N ASN A 756 22.17 -22.19 0.21
CA ASN A 756 21.84 -22.22 1.64
C ASN A 756 21.69 -23.66 2.18
N GLU A 757 21.04 -24.55 1.41
CA GLU A 757 20.98 -25.98 1.74
C GLU A 757 22.38 -26.61 1.71
N LYS A 758 23.21 -26.28 0.71
CA LYS A 758 24.59 -26.76 0.62
C LYS A 758 25.42 -26.38 1.86
N ARG A 759 25.36 -25.13 2.31
CA ARG A 759 26.10 -24.68 3.51
C ARG A 759 25.59 -25.37 4.77
N ALA A 760 24.28 -25.53 4.93
CA ALA A 760 23.69 -26.23 6.07
C ALA A 760 24.07 -27.73 6.11
N LEU A 761 24.14 -28.38 4.95
CA LEU A 761 24.57 -29.78 4.82
C LEU A 761 26.04 -29.95 5.21
N LEU A 762 26.93 -29.12 4.70
CA LEU A 762 28.35 -29.16 5.05
C LEU A 762 28.61 -28.81 6.53
N GLN A 763 27.88 -27.84 7.09
CA GLN A 763 27.96 -27.48 8.51
C GLN A 763 27.48 -28.60 9.44
N SER A 764 26.57 -29.46 8.98
CA SER A 764 26.10 -30.63 9.75
C SER A 764 27.10 -31.79 9.79
N GLY A 765 28.28 -31.63 9.17
CA GLY A 765 29.35 -32.63 9.16
C GLY A 765 29.35 -33.56 7.94
N MET A 766 28.54 -33.27 6.92
CA MET A 766 28.60 -33.95 5.62
C MET A 766 29.77 -33.41 4.79
N ASP A 767 30.39 -34.27 3.98
CA ASP A 767 31.61 -33.96 3.25
C ASP A 767 31.35 -33.44 1.82
N ASP A 768 30.21 -33.82 1.23
CA ASP A 768 29.81 -33.40 -0.12
C ASP A 768 28.30 -33.55 -0.32
N TYR A 769 27.81 -33.20 -1.51
CA TYR A 769 26.41 -33.37 -1.90
C TYR A 769 26.25 -33.73 -3.39
N LEU A 770 25.15 -34.41 -3.71
CA LEU A 770 24.71 -34.79 -5.04
C LEU A 770 23.24 -34.39 -5.22
N THR A 771 22.93 -33.77 -6.35
CA THR A 771 21.55 -33.40 -6.72
C THR A 771 20.84 -34.55 -7.42
N LYS A 772 19.61 -34.86 -7.01
CA LYS A 772 18.69 -35.74 -7.73
C LYS A 772 18.14 -34.96 -8.96
N PRO A 773 18.04 -35.56 -10.16
CA PRO A 773 18.28 -36.96 -10.50
C PRO A 773 19.78 -37.29 -10.61
N ILE A 774 20.17 -38.43 -10.02
CA ILE A 774 21.56 -38.86 -9.90
C ILE A 774 21.99 -39.58 -11.18
N SER A 775 23.09 -39.15 -11.80
CA SER A 775 23.66 -39.83 -12.99
C SER A 775 24.83 -40.76 -12.64
N GLU A 776 25.04 -41.81 -13.44
CA GLU A 776 26.18 -42.75 -13.31
C GLU A 776 27.53 -42.03 -13.29
N ARG A 777 27.71 -41.01 -14.14
CA ARG A 777 28.96 -40.23 -14.20
C ARG A 777 29.21 -39.46 -12.90
N GLN A 778 28.17 -38.87 -12.30
CA GLN A 778 28.28 -38.16 -11.03
C GLN A 778 28.58 -39.13 -9.87
N LEU A 779 27.93 -40.29 -9.84
CA LEU A 779 28.25 -41.35 -8.85
C LEU A 779 29.69 -41.85 -9.00
N ALA A 780 30.15 -42.10 -10.23
CA ALA A 780 31.53 -42.50 -10.54
C ALA A 780 32.54 -41.52 -9.95
N GLN A 781 32.32 -40.23 -10.21
CA GLN A 781 33.20 -39.17 -9.77
C GLN A 781 33.20 -39.00 -8.26
N VAL A 782 32.05 -39.07 -7.60
CA VAL A 782 31.95 -38.93 -6.14
C VAL A 782 32.61 -40.10 -5.43
N VAL A 783 32.35 -41.34 -5.88
CA VAL A 783 32.99 -42.52 -5.29
C VAL A 783 34.50 -42.46 -5.50
N LEU A 784 34.97 -42.13 -6.70
CA LEU A 784 36.41 -41.98 -6.97
C LEU A 784 37.05 -40.87 -6.14
N LYS A 785 36.39 -39.71 -6.03
CA LYS A 785 36.85 -38.54 -5.28
C LYS A 785 37.01 -38.83 -3.78
N TRP A 786 36.05 -39.52 -3.17
CA TRP A 786 36.01 -39.71 -1.72
C TRP A 786 36.61 -41.02 -1.23
N THR A 787 36.61 -42.08 -2.05
CA THR A 787 37.17 -43.38 -1.67
C THR A 787 38.54 -43.66 -2.28
N GLY A 788 38.92 -42.95 -3.35
CA GLY A 788 40.10 -43.28 -4.16
C GLY A 788 39.99 -44.62 -4.90
N LEU A 789 38.87 -45.33 -4.78
CA LEU A 789 38.60 -46.60 -5.45
C LEU A 789 37.85 -46.31 -6.75
N ALA A 790 38.42 -46.76 -7.87
CA ALA A 790 37.74 -46.71 -9.14
C ALA A 790 36.59 -47.72 -9.15
N LEU A 791 35.37 -47.23 -9.35
CA LEU A 791 34.29 -48.07 -9.83
C LEU A 791 34.71 -48.61 -11.21
N ARG A 792 34.60 -49.92 -11.40
CA ARG A 792 35.11 -50.59 -12.61
C ARG A 792 34.28 -50.13 -13.80
N ASN A 793 34.77 -49.14 -14.53
CA ASN A 793 34.26 -48.79 -15.85
C ASN A 793 35.40 -48.70 -16.87
N GLN A 794 36.12 -49.81 -16.98
CA GLN A 794 36.47 -50.37 -18.29
C GLN A 794 36.06 -51.83 -18.22
N GLY A 795 35.09 -52.23 -19.03
CA GLY A 795 35.11 -53.59 -19.55
C GLY A 795 36.11 -53.60 -20.70
N PRO A 796 37.35 -54.11 -20.55
CA PRO A 796 37.88 -54.94 -21.59
C PRO A 796 36.88 -56.08 -21.81
N GLU A 797 36.74 -56.51 -23.05
CA GLU A 797 36.05 -57.76 -23.43
C GLU A 797 36.19 -58.79 -22.31
N ARG A 798 35.11 -59.04 -21.57
CA ARG A 798 35.03 -60.26 -20.77
C ARG A 798 34.85 -61.36 -21.79
N ALA A 799 35.98 -61.93 -22.20
CA ALA A 799 36.07 -63.34 -22.56
C ALA A 799 35.24 -64.11 -21.52
N THR A 800 34.07 -64.55 -21.95
CA THR A 800 33.26 -65.53 -21.22
C THR A 800 33.95 -66.87 -21.35
N ASP A 801 35.07 -67.04 -20.66
CA ASP A 801 35.56 -68.36 -20.29
C ASP A 801 35.02 -68.68 -18.89
N GLY A 802 34.06 -69.60 -18.85
CA GLY A 802 33.72 -70.37 -17.66
C GLY A 802 32.55 -69.88 -16.80
N LEU A 803 31.31 -69.95 -17.32
CA LEU A 803 30.14 -70.23 -16.46
C LEU A 803 29.83 -71.72 -16.56
N GLY A 804 29.98 -72.42 -15.43
CA GLY A 804 29.71 -73.85 -15.31
C GLY A 804 28.24 -74.19 -15.60
N PRO A 805 27.96 -75.45 -15.99
CA PRO A 805 26.63 -75.89 -16.37
C PRO A 805 25.74 -75.99 -15.11
N GLY A 806 24.77 -75.09 -14.93
CA GLY A 806 23.75 -75.30 -13.89
C GLY A 806 22.81 -74.16 -13.51
N VAL A 807 23.09 -72.89 -13.80
CA VAL A 807 22.18 -71.79 -13.42
C VAL A 807 21.22 -71.50 -14.58
N GLN A 808 19.96 -71.93 -14.46
CA GLN A 808 18.92 -71.61 -15.44
C GLN A 808 18.44 -70.17 -15.25
N LEU A 809 18.63 -69.33 -16.27
CA LEU A 809 18.11 -67.96 -16.31
C LEU A 809 16.58 -67.95 -16.36
N PRO A 810 15.89 -67.04 -15.65
CA PRO A 810 14.44 -66.92 -15.72
C PRO A 810 13.98 -66.53 -17.13
N VAL A 811 12.81 -67.02 -17.53
CA VAL A 811 12.24 -66.73 -18.86
C VAL A 811 11.67 -65.32 -18.89
N LEU A 812 10.95 -64.93 -17.84
CA LEU A 812 10.38 -63.60 -17.65
C LEU A 812 10.72 -63.08 -16.24
N ASP A 813 11.24 -61.86 -16.17
CA ASP A 813 11.57 -61.14 -14.94
C ASP A 813 10.84 -59.79 -14.92
N HIS A 814 9.79 -59.70 -14.12
CA HIS A 814 8.93 -58.51 -14.07
C HIS A 814 9.62 -57.32 -13.40
N GLU A 815 10.51 -57.58 -12.42
CA GLU A 815 11.27 -56.52 -11.75
C GLU A 815 12.33 -55.95 -12.68
N GLU A 816 12.99 -56.80 -13.46
CA GLU A 816 13.90 -56.35 -14.52
C GLU A 816 13.16 -55.56 -15.61
N GLY A 817 11.98 -56.02 -16.04
CA GLY A 817 11.16 -55.29 -17.01
C GLY A 817 10.72 -53.90 -16.51
N LEU A 818 10.30 -53.81 -15.24
CA LEU A 818 9.91 -52.55 -14.62
C LEU A 818 11.10 -51.59 -14.47
N ARG A 819 12.28 -52.12 -14.14
CA ARG A 819 13.53 -51.37 -14.05
C ARG A 819 13.94 -50.78 -15.40
N LEU A 820 13.87 -51.59 -16.46
CA LEU A 820 14.19 -51.18 -17.83
C LEU A 820 13.19 -50.14 -18.37
N ALA A 821 11.94 -50.17 -17.90
CA ALA A 821 10.92 -49.17 -18.20
C ALA A 821 10.94 -47.96 -17.24
N ALA A 822 12.03 -47.75 -16.49
CA ALA A 822 12.21 -46.64 -15.55
C ALA A 822 11.07 -46.52 -14.50
N GLY A 823 10.61 -47.67 -13.98
CA GLY A 823 9.59 -47.74 -12.93
C GLY A 823 8.15 -47.61 -13.42
N LYS A 824 7.91 -47.49 -14.74
CA LYS A 824 6.56 -47.35 -15.32
C LYS A 824 6.01 -48.71 -15.74
N ALA A 825 5.06 -49.23 -14.96
CA ALA A 825 4.46 -50.55 -15.19
C ALA A 825 3.74 -50.65 -16.55
N ASP A 826 3.00 -49.62 -16.95
CA ASP A 826 2.27 -49.59 -18.23
C ASP A 826 3.23 -49.68 -19.43
N LEU A 827 4.34 -48.95 -19.36
CA LEU A 827 5.37 -48.97 -20.39
C LEU A 827 6.10 -50.32 -20.44
N ALA A 828 6.41 -50.93 -19.28
CA ALA A 828 7.00 -52.26 -19.23
C ALA A 828 6.11 -53.32 -19.89
N ALA A 829 4.81 -53.25 -19.64
CA ALA A 829 3.81 -54.13 -20.24
C ALA A 829 3.71 -53.91 -21.77
N ASP A 830 3.67 -52.66 -22.23
CA ASP A 830 3.62 -52.32 -23.65
C ASP A 830 4.87 -52.79 -24.42
N MET A 831 6.05 -52.63 -23.82
CA MET A 831 7.32 -53.07 -24.41
C MET A 831 7.40 -54.60 -24.52
N LEU A 832 6.96 -55.32 -23.48
CA LEU A 832 6.87 -56.77 -23.50
C LEU A 832 5.83 -57.25 -24.54
N ALA A 833 4.67 -56.59 -24.64
CA ALA A 833 3.64 -56.93 -25.60
C ALA A 833 4.11 -56.72 -27.05
N MET A 834 4.83 -55.63 -27.34
CA MET A 834 5.43 -55.38 -28.65
C MET A 834 6.47 -56.44 -29.02
N LEU A 835 7.32 -56.85 -28.08
CA LEU A 835 8.28 -57.93 -28.29
C LEU A 835 7.53 -59.24 -28.62
N LEU A 836 6.57 -59.64 -27.79
CA LEU A 836 5.79 -60.87 -28.00
C LEU A 836 5.07 -60.89 -29.35
N ALA A 837 4.55 -59.75 -29.81
CA ALA A 837 3.91 -59.63 -31.11
C ALA A 837 4.87 -59.83 -32.30
N SER A 838 6.17 -59.54 -32.12
CA SER A 838 7.17 -59.71 -33.19
C SER A 838 7.83 -61.10 -33.20
N LEU A 839 7.84 -61.82 -32.07
CA LEU A 839 8.57 -63.08 -31.90
C LEU A 839 8.24 -64.16 -32.93
N GLU A 840 6.97 -64.33 -33.30
CA GLU A 840 6.57 -65.39 -34.25
C GLU A 840 7.08 -65.09 -35.66
N ALA A 841 7.00 -63.82 -36.08
CA ALA A 841 7.52 -63.36 -37.36
C ALA A 841 9.06 -63.43 -37.39
N ASP A 842 9.72 -63.06 -36.28
CA ASP A 842 11.17 -63.16 -36.13
C ASP A 842 11.65 -64.61 -36.21
N ARG A 843 10.97 -65.54 -35.52
CA ARG A 843 11.30 -66.96 -35.56
C ARG A 843 11.18 -67.56 -36.96
N LEU A 844 10.11 -67.24 -37.69
CA LEU A 844 9.92 -67.69 -39.08
C LEU A 844 11.00 -67.13 -40.01
N ALA A 845 11.35 -65.85 -39.86
CA ALA A 845 12.41 -65.22 -40.65
C ALA A 845 13.78 -65.84 -40.39
N ILE A 846 14.10 -66.14 -39.12
CA ILE A 846 15.34 -66.84 -38.74
C ILE A 846 15.35 -68.27 -39.33
N THR A 847 14.23 -68.99 -39.28
CA THR A 847 14.13 -70.34 -39.86
C THR A 847 14.33 -70.33 -41.38
N LEU A 848 13.68 -69.40 -42.10
CA LEU A 848 13.81 -69.26 -43.55
C LEU A 848 15.24 -68.88 -43.97
N ALA A 849 15.88 -67.96 -43.24
CA ALA A 849 17.27 -67.57 -43.49
C ALA A 849 18.24 -68.74 -43.22
N ARG A 850 17.93 -69.58 -42.22
CA ARG A 850 18.67 -70.81 -41.92
C ARG A 850 18.56 -71.84 -43.03
N ASP A 851 17.36 -72.11 -43.52
CA ASP A 851 17.12 -73.06 -44.60
C ASP A 851 17.74 -72.62 -45.93
N ALA A 852 17.76 -71.30 -46.18
CA ALA A 852 18.42 -70.68 -47.33
C ALA A 852 19.96 -70.59 -47.20
N LYS A 853 20.53 -70.92 -46.03
CA LYS A 853 21.95 -70.76 -45.69
C LYS A 853 22.47 -69.32 -45.88
N ASP A 854 21.64 -68.32 -45.61
CA ASP A 854 22.01 -66.90 -45.71
C ASP A 854 22.48 -66.37 -44.35
N ASN A 855 23.79 -66.44 -44.12
CA ASN A 855 24.41 -66.01 -42.85
C ASN A 855 24.22 -64.52 -42.57
N ASN A 856 24.20 -63.66 -43.61
CA ASN A 856 24.04 -62.22 -43.41
C ASN A 856 22.60 -61.90 -42.94
N ALA A 857 21.61 -62.52 -43.58
CA ALA A 857 20.22 -62.37 -43.15
C ALA A 857 19.98 -62.95 -41.74
N LEU A 858 20.66 -64.05 -41.37
CA LEU A 858 20.61 -64.61 -40.02
C LEU A 858 21.17 -63.64 -38.97
N ILE A 859 22.37 -63.09 -39.21
CA ILE A 859 23.01 -62.14 -38.29
C ILE A 859 22.12 -60.91 -38.11
N GLU A 860 21.57 -60.35 -39.18
CA GLU A 860 20.69 -59.19 -39.12
C GLU A 860 19.43 -59.45 -38.28
N ARG A 861 18.78 -60.60 -38.48
CA ARG A 861 17.55 -60.96 -37.76
C ARG A 861 17.79 -61.25 -36.29
N VAL A 862 18.87 -61.97 -35.97
CA VAL A 862 19.25 -62.26 -34.58
C VAL A 862 19.71 -60.98 -33.86
N HIS A 863 20.45 -60.09 -34.53
CA HIS A 863 20.86 -58.80 -33.96
C HIS A 863 19.65 -57.90 -33.64
N ARG A 864 18.67 -57.84 -34.56
CA ARG A 864 17.44 -57.09 -34.33
C ARG A 864 16.64 -57.62 -33.13
N LEU A 865 16.50 -58.94 -33.04
CA LEU A 865 15.82 -59.60 -31.94
C LEU A 865 16.57 -59.39 -30.60
N HIS A 866 17.90 -59.50 -30.62
CA HIS A 866 18.76 -59.19 -29.48
C HIS A 866 18.53 -57.75 -28.99
N GLY A 867 18.49 -56.78 -29.90
CA GLY A 867 18.20 -55.38 -29.57
C GLY A 867 16.89 -55.22 -28.81
N ALA A 868 15.81 -55.86 -29.25
CA ALA A 868 14.50 -55.78 -28.60
C ALA A 868 14.49 -56.40 -27.18
N THR A 869 15.24 -57.49 -26.97
CA THR A 869 15.32 -58.18 -25.66
C THR A 869 16.07 -57.39 -24.57
N ARG A 870 16.81 -56.33 -24.94
CA ARG A 870 17.52 -55.46 -23.99
C ARG A 870 16.61 -54.49 -23.25
N TYR A 871 15.38 -54.32 -23.74
CA TYR A 871 14.41 -53.40 -23.17
C TYR A 871 13.26 -54.10 -22.46
N CYS A 872 13.29 -55.43 -22.41
CA CYS A 872 12.29 -56.26 -21.75
C CYS A 872 12.97 -57.16 -20.73
N GLY A 873 12.28 -57.50 -19.65
CA GLY A 873 12.76 -58.45 -18.63
C GLY A 873 12.70 -59.90 -19.11
N VAL A 874 13.48 -60.26 -20.13
CA VAL A 874 13.50 -61.60 -20.76
C VAL A 874 14.93 -62.17 -20.80
N PRO A 875 15.57 -62.38 -19.63
CA PRO A 875 17.01 -62.62 -19.55
C PRO A 875 17.46 -63.93 -20.22
N GLN A 876 16.63 -64.98 -20.22
CA GLN A 876 16.92 -66.22 -20.96
C GLN A 876 16.95 -65.99 -22.48
N LEU A 877 15.97 -65.28 -23.04
CA LEU A 877 15.94 -64.99 -24.47
C LEU A 877 17.08 -64.05 -24.87
N ARG A 878 17.37 -63.04 -24.06
CA ARG A 878 18.48 -62.09 -24.26
C ARG A 878 19.82 -62.82 -24.35
N ALA A 879 20.08 -63.75 -23.43
CA ALA A 879 21.30 -64.55 -23.42
C ALA A 879 21.41 -65.46 -24.66
N ALA A 880 20.32 -66.09 -25.08
CA ALA A 880 20.29 -66.93 -26.28
C ALA A 880 20.54 -66.11 -27.57
N CYS A 881 19.92 -64.93 -27.68
CA CYS A 881 20.15 -63.99 -28.79
C CYS A 881 21.61 -63.54 -28.86
N HIS A 882 22.18 -63.12 -27.73
CA HIS A 882 23.58 -62.72 -27.64
C HIS A 882 24.52 -63.85 -28.10
N ARG A 883 24.31 -65.07 -27.59
CA ARG A 883 25.15 -66.23 -27.92
C ARG A 883 25.05 -66.60 -29.41
N ALA A 884 23.84 -66.64 -29.96
CA ALA A 884 23.63 -66.92 -31.37
C ALA A 884 24.26 -65.85 -32.27
N GLU A 885 24.12 -64.57 -31.91
CA GLU A 885 24.71 -63.46 -32.66
C GLU A 885 26.24 -63.51 -32.67
N THR A 886 26.87 -63.74 -31.52
CA THR A 886 28.34 -63.82 -31.42
C THR A 886 28.89 -64.96 -32.25
N LEU A 887 28.30 -66.16 -32.16
CA LEU A 887 28.79 -67.34 -32.88
C LEU A 887 28.54 -67.24 -34.39
N LEU A 888 27.44 -66.61 -34.82
CA LEU A 888 27.20 -66.33 -36.24
C LEU A 888 28.20 -65.32 -36.82
N LYS A 889 28.56 -64.27 -36.06
CA LYS A 889 29.58 -63.29 -36.47
C LYS A 889 30.99 -63.87 -36.54
N GLN A 890 31.27 -64.91 -35.75
CA GLN A 890 32.55 -65.61 -35.71
C GLN A 890 32.63 -66.80 -36.68
N ASP A 891 31.55 -67.10 -37.41
CA ASP A 891 31.40 -68.27 -38.29
C ASP A 891 31.76 -69.61 -37.60
N ASP A 892 31.43 -69.72 -36.31
CA ASP A 892 31.73 -70.90 -35.49
C ASP A 892 30.74 -72.05 -35.79
N ALA A 893 31.23 -73.28 -35.90
CA ALA A 893 30.41 -74.47 -36.11
C ALA A 893 29.32 -74.68 -35.04
N LYS A 894 29.49 -74.09 -33.84
CA LYS A 894 28.50 -74.11 -32.75
C LYS A 894 27.32 -73.15 -32.97
N ALA A 895 27.35 -72.29 -34.00
CA ALA A 895 26.27 -71.36 -34.30
C ALA A 895 24.92 -72.07 -34.56
N VAL A 896 24.94 -73.27 -35.15
CA VAL A 896 23.74 -74.08 -35.39
C VAL A 896 23.06 -74.47 -34.08
N GLN A 897 23.85 -74.93 -33.10
CA GLN A 897 23.35 -75.30 -31.78
C GLN A 897 22.81 -74.08 -31.00
N ALA A 898 23.46 -72.92 -31.15
CA ALA A 898 23.00 -71.68 -30.52
C ALA A 898 21.70 -71.15 -31.14
N LEU A 899 21.48 -71.36 -32.44
CA LEU A 899 20.20 -71.05 -33.10
C LEU A 899 19.07 -71.97 -32.62
N ASP A 900 19.34 -73.25 -32.38
CA ASP A 900 18.35 -74.16 -31.78
C ASP A 900 18.01 -73.75 -30.33
N GLU A 901 19.00 -73.33 -29.54
CA GLU A 901 18.79 -72.77 -28.20
C GLU A 901 17.95 -71.48 -28.25
N LEU A 902 18.17 -70.62 -29.25
CA LEU A 902 17.38 -69.41 -29.49
C LEU A 902 15.93 -69.73 -29.85
N ASP A 903 15.69 -70.67 -30.76
CA ASP A 903 14.33 -71.11 -31.10
C ASP A 903 13.57 -71.66 -29.89
N MET A 904 14.26 -72.43 -29.04
CA MET A 904 13.70 -72.93 -27.78
C MET A 904 13.38 -71.80 -26.80
N ALA A 905 14.24 -70.79 -26.67
CA ALA A 905 14.02 -69.64 -25.79
C ALA A 905 12.82 -68.80 -26.27
N ILE A 906 12.66 -68.59 -27.58
CA ILE A 906 11.50 -67.91 -28.16
C ILE A 906 10.22 -68.69 -27.85
N ALA A 907 10.22 -70.02 -28.03
CA ALA A 907 9.06 -70.86 -27.76
C ALA A 907 8.65 -70.87 -26.28
N ARG A 908 9.63 -70.90 -25.37
CA ARG A 908 9.39 -70.84 -23.92
C ARG A 908 8.75 -69.52 -23.51
N LEU A 909 9.33 -68.40 -23.95
CA LEU A 909 8.80 -67.06 -23.66
C LEU A 909 7.37 -66.90 -24.19
N ALA A 910 7.09 -67.36 -25.42
CA ALA A 910 5.75 -67.32 -26.00
C ALA A 910 4.74 -68.20 -25.24
N SER A 911 5.18 -69.32 -24.66
CA SER A 911 4.31 -70.18 -23.83
C SER A 911 4.03 -69.58 -22.46
N GLU A 912 5.04 -68.99 -21.82
CA GLU A 912 4.95 -68.43 -20.47
C GLU A 912 4.11 -67.15 -20.45
N ALA A 913 4.24 -66.32 -21.50
CA ALA A 913 3.39 -65.16 -21.70
C ALA A 913 1.90 -65.51 -21.95
N ARG A 914 1.59 -66.71 -22.44
CA ARG A 914 0.18 -67.20 -22.59
C ARG A 914 -0.41 -67.78 -21.31
N VAL A 915 0.42 -68.14 -20.34
CA VAL A 915 0.00 -68.68 -19.03
C VAL A 915 -0.23 -67.55 -18.01
N ASN A 916 0.47 -66.42 -18.17
CA ASN A 916 0.38 -65.23 -17.31
C ASN A 916 -0.53 -64.10 -17.88
N ALA A 917 -1.14 -64.29 -19.05
CA ALA A 917 -2.17 -63.43 -19.63
C ALA A 917 -3.55 -64.06 -19.41
#